data_AF-A0A7K4C787-F1
#
_entry.id   AF-A0A7K4C787-F1
#
_cell.length_a   1.000
_cell.length_b   1.000
_cell.length_c   1.000
_cell.angle_alpha   90.00
_cell.angle_beta   90.00
_cell.angle_gamma   90.00
#
_symmetry.space_group_name_H-M   'P 1'
#
loop_
_entity.id
_entity.type
_entity.pdbx_description
1 polymer ?
#
loop_
_entity_poly.entity_id
_entity_poly.type
_entity_poly.pdbx_seq_one_letter_code
_entity_poly.pdbx_strand_id
1 'polypeptide(L)'
;MLNLKIKFKISLLVGFFLCLFIFNSIFLHAEGISIGPSKVGLGDFFNISIDLSSYSKYLYIVQDENPSLQNTLSLDCLNQSNQTSYFVCKDKYSITVSSLLLGQIGNYTIWVYDYKNFKWINAKLEIVSNVNMSDNSTSTPDDTFDISPNFVNKKRMDLYKDKPIFVSVIPYPDNKDYYYYIDPYDKKEYLLPFIRVNSYYWKQFLPFVSLTNWEEDGKMISYPLFTPQNYLDVLYEGKYNFISDYNPKKIVIIESNSSLDNNLMGYELERYSYKDEKLRANIKKISISDYLFYWEKIGTVVYVQEDYPLALVASTYASLLNAPLIIENQEFDVPSTFVNRRIICVGDVSPSDGAICNESYPSLESLQDKIFQMTETDKIILVNPSDVFNSSYGVVSASLYSSILAAAKKELILPINSSNPEEIRNTLKQKILYYNPKYLTIIADFNLIPHRSSDYNLGFLESIVSSVTDLYYQSFSTNPDFKTFYLSLDQGYYGDIDGDKAPDLFVGRINGLKERDVSNYIVRDLFYDSLHPKSNNMKFLASSFYVLSVITEGFSQMFKEAGYNAVANTTSQEAAEFNPSEWENQDLIYYADHGAPRWAGIYSNFLPPLNKSLVVVAACDTASLQFDPVYLYDSFWARAISNGAIGYLGAVSTTFLSTDYTYFLDDIYRNNKSLGEAIQSSFNPSVLNLMTILIGDPTLHINPPFLIKREIKNCLPTGWWVSPVFSSLCCSGKTNWLGVCSSCLSDGTWAGVANAGSCCSGKTNWLGVCSSCLSDGTWSGVANAGSCCSGKTNWLGVCSSCLSDGTW
;
A
#
# COMPACT_ATOMS: atom_id res chain seq x y z
N MET A 1 -26.43 17.57 67.66
CA MET A 1 -25.65 18.88 67.61
C MET A 1 -25.92 19.63 66.31
N LEU A 2 -27.16 20.12 66.31
CA LEU A 2 -28.13 21.21 66.15
C LEU A 2 -28.02 21.81 64.74
N ASN A 3 -28.92 21.39 63.80
CA ASN A 3 -29.90 21.79 62.77
C ASN A 3 -30.75 22.98 63.21
N LEU A 4 -30.54 24.13 62.54
CA LEU A 4 -31.75 24.98 62.39
C LEU A 4 -31.53 25.96 61.23
N LYS A 5 -32.23 25.78 60.08
CA LYS A 5 -33.02 26.46 59.05
C LYS A 5 -33.76 27.69 59.62
N ILE A 6 -33.43 28.86 59.09
CA ILE A 6 -34.50 29.90 59.06
C ILE A 6 -34.30 30.73 57.79
N LYS A 7 -35.25 30.76 56.82
CA LYS A 7 -36.23 31.45 55.96
C LYS A 7 -36.27 32.95 56.24
N PHE A 8 -36.07 33.83 55.17
CA PHE A 8 -36.92 35.05 55.10
C PHE A 8 -37.01 35.52 53.65
N LYS A 9 -38.23 35.48 53.01
CA LYS A 9 -39.27 36.14 52.21
C LYS A 9 -39.15 37.66 52.26
N ILE A 10 -39.08 38.33 51.07
CA ILE A 10 -39.82 39.10 50.05
C ILE A 10 -39.93 40.56 50.50
N SER A 11 -39.48 41.55 49.64
CA SER A 11 -40.00 42.50 48.64
C SER A 11 -39.88 43.94 49.16
N LEU A 12 -39.20 44.86 48.36
CA LEU A 12 -39.65 45.91 47.41
C LEU A 12 -39.42 47.29 48.03
N LEU A 13 -38.59 48.15 47.32
CA LEU A 13 -39.08 49.44 46.81
C LEU A 13 -37.92 50.42 46.71
N VAL A 14 -37.54 50.77 45.43
CA VAL A 14 -37.77 51.90 44.48
C VAL A 14 -37.29 53.21 45.13
N GLY A 15 -36.12 53.76 44.75
CA GLY A 15 -36.00 55.09 44.11
C GLY A 15 -34.88 55.90 44.77
N PHE A 16 -33.68 56.04 44.09
CA PHE A 16 -33.21 57.43 43.86
C PHE A 16 -31.69 57.42 43.75
N PHE A 17 -31.11 57.23 42.52
CA PHE A 17 -30.20 58.27 41.98
C PHE A 17 -29.59 57.76 40.67
N LEU A 18 -30.24 57.99 39.49
CA LEU A 18 -29.93 58.76 38.26
C LEU A 18 -28.88 59.84 38.53
N CYS A 19 -27.56 59.53 38.33
CA CYS A 19 -26.70 60.43 37.50
C CYS A 19 -25.24 59.97 37.63
N LEU A 20 -24.84 59.00 36.80
CA LEU A 20 -23.50 59.19 36.17
C LEU A 20 -23.08 57.89 35.46
N PHE A 21 -23.68 57.52 34.33
CA PHE A 21 -22.71 56.76 33.50
C PHE A 21 -23.01 57.01 32.03
N ILE A 22 -22.64 58.13 31.50
CA ILE A 22 -22.00 58.48 30.22
C ILE A 22 -21.01 57.38 29.81
N PHE A 23 -21.35 56.49 28.79
CA PHE A 23 -21.00 55.99 27.45
C PHE A 23 -19.54 55.49 27.42
N ASN A 24 -19.32 54.13 27.65
CA ASN A 24 -18.31 53.50 26.74
C ASN A 24 -18.78 52.11 26.32
N SER A 25 -19.81 52.00 25.44
CA SER A 25 -19.98 50.82 24.56
C SER A 25 -18.73 50.59 23.70
N ILE A 26 -17.75 49.82 24.17
CA ILE A 26 -16.73 49.13 23.35
C ILE A 26 -17.41 48.05 22.50
N PHE A 27 -17.89 48.42 21.37
CA PHE A 27 -18.02 47.71 20.07
C PHE A 27 -16.88 46.72 19.87
N LEU A 28 -16.98 45.44 20.32
CA LEU A 28 -16.01 44.41 19.88
C LEU A 28 -16.23 44.05 18.41
N HIS A 29 -15.70 44.85 17.41
CA HIS A 29 -15.27 44.65 16.01
C HIS A 29 -14.40 43.40 15.87
N ALA A 30 -14.92 42.17 15.46
CA ALA A 30 -14.00 41.05 15.07
C ALA A 30 -12.72 41.59 14.44
N GLU A 31 -11.80 42.26 15.22
CA GLU A 31 -10.45 42.74 14.86
C GLU A 31 -9.61 41.60 14.29
N GLY A 32 -9.65 41.41 12.85
CA GLY A 32 -8.41 40.72 12.45
C GLY A 32 -8.59 39.98 11.11
N ILE A 33 -9.92 40.14 10.38
CA ILE A 33 -9.93 39.56 9.03
C ILE A 33 -10.37 40.65 8.04
N SER A 34 -9.45 41.10 7.23
CA SER A 34 -9.85 42.05 6.16
C SER A 34 -9.66 41.43 4.78
N ILE A 35 -10.73 41.67 3.93
CA ILE A 35 -10.66 41.10 2.56
C ILE A 35 -10.56 42.25 1.57
N GLY A 36 -9.35 42.35 0.88
CA GLY A 36 -9.20 43.37 -0.19
C GLY A 36 -8.59 42.74 -1.46
N PRO A 37 -9.04 43.39 -2.69
CA PRO A 37 -9.88 44.53 -3.07
C PRO A 37 -11.35 44.11 -3.26
N SER A 38 -12.34 45.00 -2.98
CA SER A 38 -13.81 44.82 -2.98
C SER A 38 -14.35 44.58 -4.39
N LYS A 39 -13.29 44.64 -5.49
CA LYS A 39 -13.75 44.27 -6.86
C LYS A 39 -12.67 43.45 -7.56
N VAL A 40 -13.05 42.19 -7.94
CA VAL A 40 -11.98 41.41 -8.58
C VAL A 40 -12.51 40.87 -9.92
N GLY A 41 -11.76 41.13 -11.06
CA GLY A 41 -12.09 40.53 -12.37
C GLY A 41 -11.77 39.03 -12.41
N LEU A 42 -12.50 38.21 -13.35
CA LEU A 42 -12.22 36.77 -13.59
C LEU A 42 -10.74 36.58 -13.97
N GLY A 43 -10.03 35.87 -13.01
CA GLY A 43 -8.58 35.62 -13.24
C GLY A 43 -7.71 36.50 -12.34
N ASP A 44 -8.42 37.44 -11.56
CA ASP A 44 -7.66 38.31 -10.62
C ASP A 44 -7.56 37.68 -9.23
N PHE A 45 -6.60 38.17 -8.46
CA PHE A 45 -6.34 37.66 -7.09
C PHE A 45 -6.90 38.62 -6.05
N PHE A 46 -7.58 38.03 -5.01
CA PHE A 46 -7.88 38.96 -3.91
C PHE A 46 -7.21 38.47 -2.62
N ASN A 47 -6.95 39.50 -1.73
CA ASN A 47 -6.19 39.16 -0.50
C ASN A 47 -7.11 39.12 0.72
N ILE A 48 -7.00 37.96 1.44
CA ILE A 48 -7.66 37.89 2.76
C ILE A 48 -6.59 38.06 3.83
N SER A 49 -6.73 39.22 4.51
CA SER A 49 -5.75 39.40 5.59
C SER A 49 -6.35 39.02 6.96
N ILE A 50 -5.64 37.96 7.59
CA ILE A 50 -6.14 37.52 8.90
C ILE A 50 -5.04 37.75 9.94
N ASP A 51 -5.32 38.58 11.00
CA ASP A 51 -4.36 38.71 12.12
C ASP A 51 -4.46 37.50 13.07
N LEU A 52 -3.45 36.45 13.01
CA LEU A 52 -3.63 35.13 13.64
C LEU A 52 -2.78 35.05 14.92
N SER A 53 -2.42 36.18 15.52
CA SER A 53 -1.52 36.04 16.68
C SER A 53 -2.15 35.15 17.77
N SER A 54 -3.46 34.50 17.49
CA SER A 54 -4.04 33.59 18.50
C SER A 54 -4.88 32.51 17.81
N TYR A 55 -4.61 32.06 16.48
CA TYR A 55 -5.62 31.21 15.79
C TYR A 55 -4.91 30.08 15.06
N SER A 56 -5.51 28.93 14.72
CA SER A 56 -5.07 27.68 14.08
C SER A 56 -4.20 27.94 12.86
N LYS A 57 -3.14 26.97 12.52
CA LYS A 57 -2.21 26.94 11.38
C LYS A 57 -2.94 26.59 10.07
N TYR A 58 -4.27 26.32 10.19
CA TYR A 58 -4.95 25.88 8.95
C TYR A 58 -6.23 26.70 8.75
N LEU A 59 -6.55 27.13 7.47
CA LEU A 59 -7.80 27.81 7.07
C LEU A 59 -8.65 26.87 6.20
N TYR A 60 -9.93 26.74 6.74
CA TYR A 60 -10.83 25.88 5.94
C TYR A 60 -11.86 26.74 5.19
N ILE A 61 -11.98 26.50 3.88
CA ILE A 61 -13.00 27.25 3.11
C ILE A 61 -14.00 26.23 2.54
N VAL A 62 -15.27 26.46 2.97
CA VAL A 62 -16.28 25.46 2.54
C VAL A 62 -17.38 26.20 1.76
N GLN A 63 -17.80 25.63 0.62
CA GLN A 63 -18.98 26.20 -0.09
C GLN A 63 -20.29 25.68 0.52
N ASP A 64 -21.15 26.64 1.00
CA ASP A 64 -22.33 26.29 1.81
C ASP A 64 -23.28 25.36 1.04
N GLU A 65 -23.37 25.44 -0.27
CA GLU A 65 -24.40 24.65 -0.99
C GLU A 65 -23.80 23.33 -1.50
N ASN A 66 -22.46 23.11 -1.29
CA ASN A 66 -21.84 21.81 -1.65
C ASN A 66 -20.66 21.53 -0.71
N PRO A 67 -20.93 21.10 0.54
CA PRO A 67 -19.92 20.95 1.60
C PRO A 67 -18.85 19.91 1.22
N SER A 68 -19.14 19.06 0.09
CA SER A 68 -18.16 18.02 -0.33
C SER A 68 -17.01 18.63 -1.13
N LEU A 69 -17.09 19.94 -1.49
CA LEU A 69 -15.95 20.59 -2.16
C LEU A 69 -15.15 21.40 -1.14
N GLN A 70 -14.36 20.68 -0.31
CA GLN A 70 -13.55 21.31 0.76
C GLN A 70 -12.14 21.62 0.23
N ASN A 71 -11.90 22.91 0.13
CA ASN A 71 -10.49 23.20 -0.20
C ASN A 71 -9.71 23.60 1.07
N THR A 72 -8.73 22.78 1.45
CA THR A 72 -7.88 23.09 2.62
C THR A 72 -6.62 23.82 2.15
N LEU A 73 -6.57 25.08 2.64
CA LEU A 73 -5.32 25.77 2.25
C LEU A 73 -4.34 25.79 3.44
N SER A 74 -3.17 25.12 3.16
CA SER A 74 -2.08 25.16 4.18
C SER A 74 -1.35 26.51 4.10
N LEU A 75 -1.35 27.30 5.20
CA LEU A 75 -0.73 28.65 5.19
C LEU A 75 0.79 28.53 5.32
N ASP A 76 1.56 28.14 4.05
CA ASP A 76 3.04 28.01 4.17
C ASP A 76 3.70 29.34 3.81
N CYS A 77 4.46 30.01 4.73
CA CYS A 77 5.28 31.23 4.79
C CYS A 77 6.14 31.37 3.51
N LEU A 78 5.66 32.12 2.42
CA LEU A 78 6.48 32.33 1.20
C LEU A 78 7.33 33.61 1.36
N ASN A 79 8.80 33.66 1.30
CA ASN A 79 10.07 33.76 0.57
C ASN A 79 10.81 35.06 0.94
N GLN A 80 12.12 34.90 1.50
CA GLN A 80 13.29 35.59 0.88
C GLN A 80 14.51 34.65 0.92
N SER A 81 14.92 34.12 -0.24
CA SER A 81 16.20 33.78 -0.88
C SER A 81 17.36 33.75 0.12
N ASN A 82 17.71 32.55 0.58
CA ASN A 82 18.98 31.82 0.72
C ASN A 82 19.45 31.82 2.18
N GLN A 83 19.31 30.71 2.97
CA GLN A 83 20.20 29.84 3.77
C GLN A 83 20.15 30.25 5.25
N THR A 84 19.44 29.44 6.17
CA THR A 84 19.68 28.72 7.44
C THR A 84 18.71 29.24 8.50
N SER A 85 17.64 28.43 8.94
CA SER A 85 16.87 27.70 9.97
C SER A 85 16.79 28.51 11.27
N TYR A 86 15.59 29.21 11.36
CA TYR A 86 14.56 29.36 12.41
C TYR A 86 13.68 30.57 12.08
N PHE A 87 12.33 30.24 11.64
CA PHE A 87 11.33 31.26 11.30
C PHE A 87 10.36 31.45 12.47
N VAL A 88 10.37 32.47 13.20
CA VAL A 88 9.27 32.96 14.06
C VAL A 88 8.41 33.93 13.25
N CYS A 89 7.25 33.47 12.72
CA CYS A 89 6.20 34.21 11.99
C CYS A 89 5.48 35.20 12.93
N LYS A 90 5.78 36.53 12.91
CA LYS A 90 5.11 37.54 13.77
C LYS A 90 4.04 38.29 12.97
N ASP A 91 2.54 37.92 13.09
CA ASP A 91 1.41 38.76 13.56
C ASP A 91 0.55 39.20 12.37
N LYS A 92 0.67 38.68 10.96
CA LYS A 92 -0.39 39.06 10.00
C LYS A 92 -0.20 38.27 8.70
N TYR A 93 -1.31 37.52 8.35
CA TYR A 93 -1.23 36.73 7.10
C TYR A 93 -2.08 37.41 6.03
N SER A 94 -1.44 37.51 4.80
CA SER A 94 -2.25 37.87 3.61
C SER A 94 -2.32 36.68 2.65
N ILE A 95 -3.47 36.07 2.56
CA ILE A 95 -3.63 34.95 1.60
C ILE A 95 -4.23 35.48 0.29
N THR A 96 -3.40 35.22 -0.82
CA THR A 96 -3.93 35.61 -2.14
C THR A 96 -4.67 34.42 -2.78
N VAL A 97 -5.94 34.49 -2.88
CA VAL A 97 -6.74 33.39 -3.46
C VAL A 97 -7.14 33.77 -4.89
N SER A 98 -6.78 32.83 -5.81
CA SER A 98 -7.19 33.09 -7.20
C SER A 98 -8.69 32.84 -7.39
N SER A 99 -9.34 33.82 -8.03
CA SER A 99 -10.78 33.71 -8.33
C SER A 99 -11.08 32.48 -9.20
N LEU A 100 -10.07 31.77 -9.76
CA LEU A 100 -10.29 30.56 -10.58
C LEU A 100 -10.49 29.32 -9.69
N LEU A 101 -9.96 29.41 -8.43
CA LEU A 101 -10.11 28.31 -7.45
C LEU A 101 -11.49 28.33 -6.80
N LEU A 102 -12.24 29.38 -6.91
CA LEU A 102 -13.58 29.46 -6.28
C LEU A 102 -14.68 29.41 -7.35
N GLY A 103 -14.31 28.82 -8.54
CA GLY A 103 -14.98 28.51 -9.82
C GLY A 103 -16.50 28.57 -9.71
N GLN A 104 -17.21 29.30 -8.66
CA GLN A 104 -18.69 29.35 -8.80
C GLN A 104 -19.25 30.41 -7.84
N ILE A 105 -20.17 31.34 -8.39
CA ILE A 105 -21.00 32.28 -7.59
C ILE A 105 -21.71 31.50 -6.46
N GLY A 106 -21.43 31.93 -5.24
CA GLY A 106 -22.15 31.24 -4.14
C GLY A 106 -21.58 31.67 -2.79
N ASN A 107 -22.25 31.22 -1.73
CA ASN A 107 -21.86 31.62 -0.36
C ASN A 107 -20.79 30.68 0.20
N TYR A 108 -19.80 31.27 0.68
CA TYR A 108 -18.74 30.45 1.30
C TYR A 108 -18.58 30.81 2.78
N THR A 109 -18.27 29.71 3.52
CA THR A 109 -18.00 29.98 4.95
C THR A 109 -16.53 29.63 5.25
N ILE A 110 -15.90 30.55 5.82
CA ILE A 110 -14.50 30.29 6.22
C ILE A 110 -14.45 30.01 7.73
N TRP A 111 -13.81 28.83 7.96
CA TRP A 111 -13.72 28.48 9.39
C TRP A 111 -12.26 28.61 9.84
N VAL A 112 -12.16 29.29 11.07
CA VAL A 112 -10.83 29.30 11.69
C VAL A 112 -10.95 28.90 13.17
N TYR A 113 -10.00 28.06 13.57
CA TYR A 113 -10.11 27.63 14.99
C TYR A 113 -9.23 28.51 15.88
N ASP A 114 -9.90 29.14 16.90
CA ASP A 114 -9.20 29.98 17.90
C ASP A 114 -8.70 29.14 19.08
N TYR A 115 -7.34 28.87 19.15
CA TYR A 115 -6.81 27.93 20.18
C TYR A 115 -6.83 28.58 21.56
N LYS A 116 -6.83 29.91 21.51
CA LYS A 116 -6.80 30.57 22.83
C LYS A 116 -8.16 30.46 23.53
N ASN A 117 -9.18 30.43 22.75
CA ASN A 117 -10.50 30.42 23.43
C ASN A 117 -11.24 29.11 23.13
N PHE A 118 -10.57 28.25 22.50
CA PHE A 118 -11.09 26.91 22.18
C PHE A 118 -12.47 27.01 21.50
N LYS A 119 -12.62 27.83 20.44
CA LYS A 119 -13.91 27.88 19.71
C LYS A 119 -13.63 28.12 18.23
N TRP A 120 -14.62 27.62 17.35
CA TRP A 120 -14.52 27.87 15.88
C TRP A 120 -15.13 29.23 15.54
N ILE A 121 -14.31 29.99 14.78
CA ILE A 121 -14.88 31.25 14.27
C ILE A 121 -15.09 31.14 12.76
N ASN A 122 -16.26 31.66 12.37
CA ASN A 122 -16.43 31.55 10.91
C ASN A 122 -16.85 32.89 10.31
N ALA A 123 -16.41 33.10 9.08
CA ALA A 123 -16.89 34.26 8.32
C ALA A 123 -17.54 33.82 7.01
N LYS A 124 -18.68 34.61 6.74
CA LYS A 124 -19.40 34.23 5.50
C LYS A 124 -18.95 35.15 4.35
N LEU A 125 -18.59 34.41 3.34
CA LEU A 125 -18.22 35.16 2.12
C LEU A 125 -19.23 34.91 1.00
N GLU A 126 -19.75 36.13 0.54
CA GLU A 126 -20.67 35.96 -0.62
C GLU A 126 -20.02 36.52 -1.89
N ILE A 127 -20.00 35.56 -2.88
CA ILE A 127 -19.47 36.05 -4.17
C ILE A 127 -20.65 36.25 -5.14
N VAL A 128 -20.94 37.61 -5.50
CA VAL A 128 -22.12 37.84 -6.37
C VAL A 128 -21.63 38.41 -7.71
N SER A 129 -22.23 37.94 -8.76
CA SER A 129 -21.89 38.50 -10.09
C SER A 129 -22.70 39.76 -10.35
N ASN A 130 -22.04 40.95 -10.62
CA ASN A 130 -22.83 42.16 -10.98
C ASN A 130 -22.98 42.26 -12.49
N VAL A 131 -23.55 41.24 -13.11
CA VAL A 131 -23.78 41.56 -14.54
C VAL A 131 -25.24 41.97 -14.72
N ASN A 132 -25.56 43.36 -14.72
CA ASN A 132 -26.87 43.83 -15.23
C ASN A 132 -26.98 43.64 -16.75
N MET A 133 -27.47 42.56 -17.21
CA MET A 133 -27.69 42.34 -18.66
C MET A 133 -28.91 43.12 -19.14
N SER A 134 -28.85 44.51 -19.09
CA SER A 134 -29.87 45.06 -20.01
C SER A 134 -29.21 46.05 -20.97
N ASP A 135 -28.44 45.54 -22.03
CA ASP A 135 -28.44 46.29 -23.31
C ASP A 135 -27.46 45.61 -24.29
N ASN A 136 -27.98 44.80 -25.27
CA ASN A 136 -27.52 44.27 -26.57
C ASN A 136 -26.57 45.23 -27.28
N SER A 137 -25.41 45.58 -26.70
CA SER A 137 -24.38 46.13 -27.62
C SER A 137 -23.07 45.35 -27.45
N THR A 138 -22.55 44.54 -28.49
CA THR A 138 -21.31 43.88 -28.94
C THR A 138 -20.07 44.66 -28.51
N SER A 139 -20.00 45.12 -27.22
CA SER A 139 -18.62 45.35 -26.75
C SER A 139 -18.34 44.50 -25.51
N THR A 140 -17.26 43.48 -25.54
CA THR A 140 -16.63 42.64 -24.51
C THR A 140 -16.94 43.17 -23.09
N PRO A 141 -17.89 42.45 -22.26
CA PRO A 141 -18.28 42.87 -20.90
C PRO A 141 -17.07 42.87 -19.95
N ASP A 142 -16.54 44.02 -19.45
CA ASP A 142 -15.74 44.10 -18.22
C ASP A 142 -16.43 43.38 -17.05
N ASP A 143 -16.27 41.96 -16.98
CA ASP A 143 -16.88 41.12 -15.91
C ASP A 143 -16.21 41.41 -14.56
N THR A 144 -16.62 42.45 -13.84
CA THR A 144 -16.08 42.69 -12.48
C THR A 144 -17.06 42.14 -11.44
N PHE A 145 -16.67 41.39 -10.40
CA PHE A 145 -17.44 40.79 -9.30
C PHE A 145 -17.34 41.68 -8.06
N ASP A 146 -18.56 41.87 -7.31
CA ASP A 146 -18.52 42.60 -6.03
C ASP A 146 -18.34 41.64 -4.85
N ILE A 147 -17.39 41.96 -3.97
CA ILE A 147 -17.16 41.12 -2.77
C ILE A 147 -17.59 41.93 -1.54
N SER A 148 -18.82 41.56 -0.81
CA SER A 148 -19.20 42.32 0.39
C SER A 148 -19.09 41.42 1.64
N PRO A 149 -18.31 41.90 2.71
CA PRO A 149 -18.32 41.12 3.97
C PRO A 149 -19.55 41.44 4.83
N ASN A 150 -20.66 40.57 4.77
CA ASN A 150 -21.73 40.86 5.76
C ASN A 150 -21.46 40.17 7.09
N PHE A 151 -21.15 40.96 8.13
CA PHE A 151 -21.06 40.38 9.49
C PHE A 151 -22.45 40.26 10.11
N VAL A 152 -23.04 39.08 10.02
CA VAL A 152 -24.40 38.96 10.58
C VAL A 152 -24.31 39.09 12.11
N ASN A 153 -24.59 40.34 12.71
CA ASN A 153 -25.09 40.53 14.08
C ASN A 153 -26.50 41.14 14.05
N LYS A 154 -27.64 40.28 13.98
CA LYS A 154 -28.98 40.69 14.43
C LYS A 154 -29.83 39.44 14.71
N LYS A 155 -30.24 39.24 16.13
CA LYS A 155 -31.46 39.12 16.97
C LYS A 155 -32.72 38.93 16.12
N ARG A 156 -33.15 37.56 15.94
CA ARG A 156 -34.52 37.01 15.96
C ARG A 156 -34.59 35.81 15.01
N MET A 157 -34.20 34.63 15.48
CA MET A 157 -34.45 33.19 15.24
C MET A 157 -35.93 32.92 14.94
N ASP A 158 -36.42 33.16 13.73
CA ASP A 158 -37.58 32.38 13.26
C ASP A 158 -37.14 30.98 12.82
N LEU A 159 -37.32 29.99 13.71
CA LEU A 159 -37.59 28.54 13.82
C LEU A 159 -38.01 27.95 12.47
N TYR A 160 -37.06 27.50 11.56
CA TYR A 160 -37.30 26.36 10.65
C TYR A 160 -37.28 25.03 11.43
N LYS A 161 -38.44 24.60 12.07
CA LYS A 161 -39.10 23.30 12.35
C LYS A 161 -38.84 22.28 11.24
N ASP A 162 -37.72 21.52 11.35
CA ASP A 162 -37.70 20.04 11.24
C ASP A 162 -36.30 19.56 10.87
N LYS A 163 -35.40 19.57 11.90
CA LYS A 163 -34.40 18.49 11.96
C LYS A 163 -33.56 18.64 13.24
N PRO A 164 -33.62 17.71 14.18
CA PRO A 164 -32.95 17.84 15.50
C PRO A 164 -31.42 17.90 15.34
N ILE A 165 -30.83 19.10 15.50
CA ILE A 165 -29.41 19.27 15.89
C ILE A 165 -29.30 19.11 17.41
N PHE A 166 -28.90 17.90 17.87
CA PHE A 166 -28.52 17.53 19.25
C PHE A 166 -27.12 18.08 19.57
N VAL A 167 -27.05 19.19 20.26
CA VAL A 167 -25.96 19.67 21.14
C VAL A 167 -25.98 18.87 22.45
N SER A 168 -25.16 17.78 22.49
CA SER A 168 -24.92 17.12 23.81
C SER A 168 -23.79 17.84 24.56
N VAL A 169 -24.17 18.68 25.47
CA VAL A 169 -23.51 19.08 26.73
C VAL A 169 -23.71 17.97 27.79
N ILE A 170 -22.64 17.16 27.99
CA ILE A 170 -22.80 16.37 29.23
C ILE A 170 -21.64 16.72 30.17
N PRO A 171 -21.97 16.98 31.51
CA PRO A 171 -21.38 17.29 32.83
C PRO A 171 -20.63 16.08 33.40
N TYR A 172 -19.33 16.29 33.72
CA TYR A 172 -18.50 15.43 34.60
C TYR A 172 -19.22 15.13 35.91
N PRO A 173 -19.33 13.77 36.24
CA PRO A 173 -19.08 13.58 37.68
C PRO A 173 -18.20 12.35 37.95
N ASP A 174 -17.08 12.59 38.78
CA ASP A 174 -16.53 12.17 40.09
C ASP A 174 -16.43 10.65 40.19
N ASN A 175 -15.10 10.13 40.29
CA ASN A 175 -14.35 9.24 41.21
C ASN A 175 -15.21 8.04 41.64
N LYS A 176 -15.02 6.87 40.92
CA LYS A 176 -15.11 5.56 41.63
C LYS A 176 -14.23 4.52 40.93
N ASP A 177 -13.00 4.25 41.45
CA ASP A 177 -12.12 3.07 41.46
C ASP A 177 -12.92 1.77 41.28
N TYR A 178 -12.90 1.28 39.99
CA TYR A 178 -13.32 -0.11 39.71
C TYR A 178 -12.08 -0.97 39.43
N TYR A 179 -11.64 -1.88 40.36
CA TYR A 179 -10.72 -3.04 40.16
C TYR A 179 -11.45 -4.18 39.44
N TYR A 180 -11.19 -4.35 38.12
CA TYR A 180 -11.67 -5.54 37.37
C TYR A 180 -10.63 -6.66 37.48
N TYR A 181 -10.99 -7.76 38.20
CA TYR A 181 -10.46 -9.14 38.27
C TYR A 181 -10.60 -9.86 36.92
N ILE A 182 -9.47 -9.95 36.23
CA ILE A 182 -9.24 -10.70 34.98
C ILE A 182 -9.03 -12.18 35.34
N ASP A 183 -10.03 -13.02 35.15
CA ASP A 183 -9.85 -14.49 35.20
C ASP A 183 -9.00 -14.96 34.01
N PRO A 184 -7.69 -15.16 34.10
CA PRO A 184 -6.73 -15.61 33.08
C PRO A 184 -7.04 -17.04 32.60
N TYR A 185 -8.30 -17.65 32.96
CA TYR A 185 -8.46 -19.08 32.59
C TYR A 185 -9.85 -19.29 32.00
N ASP A 186 -10.42 -18.25 31.33
CA ASP A 186 -11.61 -18.65 30.56
C ASP A 186 -11.20 -19.05 29.14
N LYS A 187 -10.83 -20.39 28.92
CA LYS A 187 -10.80 -21.07 27.61
C LYS A 187 -11.13 -20.11 26.47
N LYS A 188 -10.16 -19.37 25.79
CA LYS A 188 -9.27 -19.04 24.67
C LYS A 188 -10.08 -18.70 23.41
N GLU A 189 -10.31 -17.39 23.31
CA GLU A 189 -11.10 -16.70 22.29
C GLU A 189 -10.21 -15.73 21.50
N TYR A 190 -9.77 -15.91 20.10
CA TYR A 190 -9.13 -15.11 19.03
C TYR A 190 -8.87 -13.68 19.48
N LEU A 191 -7.86 -13.40 20.28
CA LEU A 191 -7.42 -12.12 20.86
C LEU A 191 -6.79 -11.22 19.78
N LEU A 192 -7.33 -10.02 19.57
CA LEU A 192 -6.70 -9.00 18.71
C LEU A 192 -6.18 -7.84 19.58
N PRO A 193 -4.91 -7.90 20.01
CA PRO A 193 -4.40 -6.78 20.80
C PRO A 193 -4.16 -5.53 19.94
N PHE A 194 -4.77 -4.41 20.34
CA PHE A 194 -4.47 -3.10 19.72
C PHE A 194 -3.54 -2.31 20.65
N ILE A 195 -2.33 -2.06 20.07
CA ILE A 195 -1.41 -1.29 20.94
C ILE A 195 -1.24 0.11 20.32
N ARG A 196 -1.53 1.09 21.14
CA ARG A 196 -1.25 2.48 20.69
C ARG A 196 0.18 2.85 21.06
N VAL A 197 1.07 2.72 20.00
CA VAL A 197 2.43 3.17 20.39
C VAL A 197 2.92 4.15 19.32
N ASN A 198 3.31 5.35 19.76
CA ASN A 198 4.06 6.25 18.88
C ASN A 198 5.34 5.58 18.34
N SER A 199 5.29 5.15 17.07
CA SER A 199 6.40 4.45 16.40
C SER A 199 7.76 5.11 16.73
N TYR A 200 7.73 6.39 17.28
CA TYR A 200 9.00 6.96 17.77
C TYR A 200 9.40 6.37 19.12
N TYR A 201 8.48 5.33 19.52
CA TYR A 201 8.84 4.81 20.86
C TYR A 201 8.98 3.29 20.78
N TRP A 202 9.75 2.83 19.80
CA TRP A 202 9.95 1.37 19.62
C TRP A 202 10.12 0.66 20.96
N LYS A 203 10.46 1.40 21.98
CA LYS A 203 10.68 0.78 23.32
C LYS A 203 9.33 0.35 23.94
N GLN A 204 8.33 0.92 23.49
CA GLN A 204 7.01 0.52 24.01
C GLN A 204 6.38 -0.58 23.15
N PHE A 205 6.81 -0.59 21.91
CA PHE A 205 6.16 -1.53 20.96
C PHE A 205 6.79 -2.92 21.07
N LEU A 206 8.04 -3.06 21.11
CA LEU A 206 8.73 -4.35 20.92
C LEU A 206 8.40 -5.31 22.06
N PRO A 207 8.13 -4.82 23.25
CA PRO A 207 7.79 -5.78 24.31
C PRO A 207 6.47 -6.51 24.02
N PHE A 208 5.69 -5.96 23.16
CA PHE A 208 4.36 -6.60 22.94
C PHE A 208 4.44 -7.62 21.80
N VAL A 209 5.54 -7.67 21.11
CA VAL A 209 5.67 -8.67 20.02
C VAL A 209 5.51 -10.09 20.59
N SER A 210 5.84 -10.25 21.83
CA SER A 210 5.70 -11.59 22.45
C SER A 210 4.25 -12.05 22.50
N LEU A 211 3.39 -11.15 22.19
CA LEU A 211 1.97 -11.55 22.23
C LEU A 211 1.55 -12.18 20.90
N THR A 212 2.48 -12.12 19.96
CA THR A 212 2.09 -12.65 18.64
C THR A 212 2.04 -14.18 18.66
N ASN A 213 2.88 -14.80 19.50
CA ASN A 213 2.88 -16.27 19.58
C ASN A 213 2.66 -16.70 21.04
N TRP A 214 1.75 -17.67 21.10
CA TRP A 214 1.45 -18.15 22.46
C TRP A 214 1.34 -19.67 22.45
N GLU A 215 1.97 -20.13 23.62
CA GLU A 215 1.84 -21.60 23.74
C GLU A 215 0.49 -21.97 24.37
N GLU A 216 -0.27 -22.73 23.58
CA GLU A 216 -1.54 -23.30 24.09
C GLU A 216 -1.54 -24.82 23.96
N ASP A 217 -1.76 -25.42 25.29
CA ASP A 217 -1.82 -26.89 25.28
C ASP A 217 -0.62 -27.50 24.57
N GLY A 218 0.54 -26.84 24.80
CA GLY A 218 1.78 -27.44 24.25
C GLY A 218 2.04 -27.00 22.80
N LYS A 219 1.06 -26.19 22.25
CA LYS A 219 1.27 -25.78 20.84
C LYS A 219 1.41 -24.25 20.78
N MET A 220 2.28 -23.87 19.92
CA MET A 220 2.44 -22.40 19.74
C MET A 220 1.42 -21.88 18.72
N ILE A 221 0.66 -20.90 19.11
CA ILE A 221 -0.40 -20.34 18.25
C ILE A 221 -0.09 -18.85 18.04
N SER A 222 -0.37 -18.36 16.78
CA SER A 222 -0.12 -16.94 16.46
C SER A 222 -1.43 -16.13 16.52
N TYR A 223 -1.27 -14.93 17.05
CA TYR A 223 -2.44 -14.03 17.14
C TYR A 223 -2.13 -12.73 16.40
N PRO A 224 -3.31 -12.22 15.79
CA PRO A 224 -3.07 -10.94 15.10
C PRO A 224 -2.79 -9.81 16.08
N LEU A 225 -1.78 -9.07 15.71
CA LEU A 225 -1.43 -7.90 16.54
C LEU A 225 -1.42 -6.64 15.66
N PHE A 226 -2.31 -5.63 16.19
CA PHE A 226 -2.38 -4.37 15.43
C PHE A 226 -1.77 -3.25 16.28
N THR A 227 -1.15 -2.26 15.49
CA THR A 227 -0.64 -1.10 16.25
C THR A 227 -1.20 0.19 15.63
N PRO A 228 -2.05 0.89 16.30
CA PRO A 228 -2.55 2.12 15.67
C PRO A 228 -1.53 3.26 15.73
N GLN A 229 -1.48 4.02 14.49
CA GLN A 229 -0.65 5.26 14.53
C GLN A 229 -1.56 6.48 14.67
N ASN A 230 -1.56 7.21 15.86
CA ASN A 230 -1.98 8.62 16.07
C ASN A 230 -3.43 8.84 15.61
N TYR A 231 -4.28 9.70 16.39
CA TYR A 231 -5.53 10.22 16.96
C TYR A 231 -6.44 10.76 15.85
N LEU A 232 -6.26 10.27 14.40
CA LEU A 232 -7.36 10.78 13.56
C LEU A 232 -7.37 10.06 12.22
N ASP A 233 -6.64 8.99 12.19
CA ASP A 233 -6.74 8.25 10.91
C ASP A 233 -7.32 6.86 11.16
N VAL A 234 -8.16 6.78 12.27
CA VAL A 234 -8.57 5.59 13.04
C VAL A 234 -9.82 5.00 12.39
N LEU A 235 -9.55 4.22 11.24
CA LEU A 235 -10.18 2.96 10.79
C LEU A 235 -10.41 3.01 9.28
N TYR A 236 -9.37 3.34 8.63
CA TYR A 236 -9.42 3.13 7.17
C TYR A 236 -9.90 1.70 6.84
N GLU A 237 -11.01 1.54 6.13
CA GLU A 237 -11.64 0.38 5.47
C GLU A 237 -10.75 -0.87 5.54
N GLY A 238 -9.33 -0.67 5.69
CA GLY A 238 -8.52 -1.91 5.60
C GLY A 238 -8.53 -2.69 6.93
N LYS A 239 -8.39 -2.03 8.15
CA LYS A 239 -8.39 -2.75 9.46
C LYS A 239 -9.79 -3.29 9.77
N TYR A 240 -10.73 -2.51 9.53
CA TYR A 240 -12.10 -3.03 9.75
C TYR A 240 -12.38 -4.23 8.83
N ASN A 241 -11.90 -3.98 7.62
CA ASN A 241 -12.17 -5.13 6.71
C ASN A 241 -11.49 -6.41 7.22
N PHE A 242 -10.31 -6.16 7.86
CA PHE A 242 -9.66 -7.37 8.40
C PHE A 242 -10.48 -7.95 9.56
N ILE A 243 -10.76 -7.09 10.56
CA ILE A 243 -11.51 -7.58 11.74
C ILE A 243 -12.83 -8.22 11.30
N SER A 244 -13.41 -7.53 10.40
CA SER A 244 -14.69 -8.12 9.90
C SER A 244 -14.43 -9.48 9.24
N ASP A 245 -13.37 -9.58 8.42
CA ASP A 245 -13.11 -10.85 7.70
C ASP A 245 -12.58 -11.91 8.68
N TYR A 246 -11.84 -11.41 9.57
CA TYR A 246 -11.24 -12.38 10.53
C TYR A 246 -12.29 -12.86 11.53
N ASN A 247 -13.29 -11.96 11.82
CA ASN A 247 -14.41 -12.27 12.73
C ASN A 247 -13.91 -12.82 14.08
N PRO A 248 -13.19 -11.91 14.79
CA PRO A 248 -12.67 -12.43 16.06
C PRO A 248 -13.77 -12.56 17.12
N LYS A 249 -13.60 -13.54 17.99
CA LYS A 249 -14.58 -13.72 19.10
C LYS A 249 -14.38 -12.66 20.18
N LYS A 250 -13.13 -12.18 20.30
CA LYS A 250 -12.81 -11.18 21.35
C LYS A 250 -11.69 -10.26 20.85
N ILE A 251 -11.81 -8.95 21.27
CA ILE A 251 -10.77 -7.96 20.94
C ILE A 251 -10.26 -7.34 22.25
N VAL A 252 -8.88 -7.45 22.37
CA VAL A 252 -8.30 -6.85 23.59
C VAL A 252 -7.51 -5.58 23.19
N ILE A 253 -7.86 -4.54 23.88
CA ILE A 253 -7.14 -3.29 23.60
C ILE A 253 -6.27 -2.95 24.81
N ILE A 254 -4.95 -2.81 24.48
CA ILE A 254 -4.04 -2.46 25.59
C ILE A 254 -3.77 -0.94 25.52
N GLU A 255 -4.17 -0.21 26.63
CA GLU A 255 -4.04 1.26 26.57
C GLU A 255 -3.14 1.74 27.71
N SER A 256 -2.38 2.78 27.34
CA SER A 256 -1.54 3.39 28.40
C SER A 256 -2.37 4.38 29.23
N ASN A 257 -2.49 4.32 30.58
CA ASN A 257 -3.24 5.06 31.62
C ASN A 257 -3.18 6.57 31.40
N SER A 258 -2.80 7.09 30.15
CA SER A 258 -2.81 8.57 30.15
C SER A 258 -4.18 9.11 29.70
N SER A 259 -5.12 9.59 30.68
CA SER A 259 -6.48 10.15 30.88
C SER A 259 -6.82 11.14 29.77
N LEU A 260 -6.02 11.58 28.73
CA LEU A 260 -6.48 12.62 27.78
C LEU A 260 -6.54 12.05 26.36
N ASP A 261 -6.32 10.70 26.16
CA ASP A 261 -6.23 10.08 24.82
C ASP A 261 -6.92 8.73 24.80
N ASN A 262 -7.66 8.36 25.90
CA ASN A 262 -8.22 7.04 26.24
C ASN A 262 -9.63 6.90 25.67
N ASN A 263 -10.08 7.93 24.66
CA ASN A 263 -11.47 7.69 24.19
C ASN A 263 -11.51 7.63 22.66
N LEU A 264 -10.43 7.68 21.94
CA LEU A 264 -10.68 7.89 20.48
C LEU A 264 -10.65 6.53 19.76
N MET A 265 -9.83 5.53 20.17
CA MET A 265 -9.83 4.22 19.45
C MET A 265 -11.01 3.36 19.91
N GLY A 266 -11.19 3.32 21.32
CA GLY A 266 -12.42 2.66 21.82
C GLY A 266 -13.69 3.29 21.22
N TYR A 267 -13.58 4.57 21.05
CA TYR A 267 -14.77 5.26 20.49
C TYR A 267 -14.93 4.94 19.00
N GLU A 268 -13.86 4.84 18.21
CA GLU A 268 -13.97 4.59 16.75
C GLU A 268 -14.32 3.12 16.47
N LEU A 269 -13.65 2.27 17.25
CA LEU A 269 -14.09 0.86 17.10
C LEU A 269 -15.53 0.69 17.54
N GLU A 270 -15.85 1.46 18.57
CA GLU A 270 -17.27 1.42 19.02
C GLU A 270 -18.18 2.08 17.98
N ARG A 271 -17.71 3.17 17.35
CA ARG A 271 -18.51 3.82 16.30
C ARG A 271 -18.66 2.90 15.08
N TYR A 272 -17.66 2.16 14.76
CA TYR A 272 -17.74 1.31 13.55
C TYR A 272 -18.38 -0.04 13.89
N SER A 273 -18.08 -0.52 15.17
CA SER A 273 -18.76 -1.73 15.66
C SER A 273 -20.27 -1.50 15.87
N TYR A 274 -20.73 -0.17 15.74
CA TYR A 274 -22.18 0.05 15.90
C TYR A 274 -22.98 -0.79 14.90
N LYS A 275 -22.27 -1.34 13.89
CA LYS A 275 -23.09 -2.16 12.94
C LYS A 275 -23.06 -3.63 13.33
N ASP A 276 -22.10 -3.97 14.40
CA ASP A 276 -22.04 -5.40 14.81
C ASP A 276 -22.04 -5.51 16.35
N GLU A 277 -23.21 -5.58 17.01
CA GLU A 277 -23.42 -5.61 18.48
C GLU A 277 -22.66 -6.76 19.13
N LYS A 278 -22.47 -7.79 18.41
CA LYS A 278 -21.73 -8.94 18.98
C LYS A 278 -20.24 -8.61 19.13
N LEU A 279 -19.71 -7.91 18.16
CA LEU A 279 -18.28 -7.56 18.25
C LEU A 279 -18.04 -6.55 19.38
N ARG A 280 -18.93 -5.66 19.54
CA ARG A 280 -18.78 -4.65 20.61
C ARG A 280 -18.78 -5.30 21.99
N ALA A 281 -19.68 -6.29 22.15
CA ALA A 281 -19.77 -6.95 23.48
C ALA A 281 -18.49 -7.74 23.77
N ASN A 282 -17.63 -7.78 22.75
CA ASN A 282 -16.48 -8.68 23.02
C ASN A 282 -15.18 -7.88 23.06
N ILE A 283 -15.31 -6.50 23.15
CA ILE A 283 -14.06 -5.70 23.24
C ILE A 283 -13.70 -5.53 24.71
N LYS A 284 -12.38 -5.91 25.04
CA LYS A 284 -11.88 -5.79 26.42
C LYS A 284 -10.66 -4.85 26.43
N LYS A 285 -10.79 -3.90 27.38
CA LYS A 285 -9.65 -2.96 27.49
C LYS A 285 -8.81 -3.30 28.74
N ILE A 286 -7.47 -3.35 28.46
CA ILE A 286 -6.63 -3.63 29.65
C ILE A 286 -5.51 -2.59 29.68
N SER A 287 -5.00 -2.35 30.94
CA SER A 287 -3.87 -1.41 31.08
C SER A 287 -2.53 -2.10 30.82
N ILE A 288 -1.50 -1.31 30.60
CA ILE A 288 -0.15 -1.87 30.37
C ILE A 288 0.29 -2.67 31.60
N SER A 289 -0.09 -2.17 32.77
CA SER A 289 0.28 -2.93 33.99
C SER A 289 -0.41 -4.30 34.02
N ASP A 290 -1.67 -4.31 33.51
CA ASP A 290 -2.37 -5.61 33.48
C ASP A 290 -1.68 -6.58 32.50
N TYR A 291 -0.91 -6.00 31.59
CA TYR A 291 -0.17 -6.80 30.62
C TYR A 291 0.89 -7.67 31.31
N LEU A 292 1.62 -7.00 32.27
CA LEU A 292 2.70 -7.78 32.93
C LEU A 292 2.10 -8.85 33.84
N PHE A 293 0.93 -8.46 34.30
CA PHE A 293 0.29 -9.52 35.11
C PHE A 293 0.06 -10.78 34.27
N TYR A 294 0.04 -10.56 32.95
CA TYR A 294 -0.20 -11.73 32.06
C TYR A 294 1.02 -12.64 32.00
N TRP A 295 2.13 -12.03 32.43
CA TRP A 295 3.37 -12.84 32.29
C TRP A 295 3.85 -13.33 33.66
N GLU A 296 3.02 -13.07 34.72
CA GLU A 296 3.49 -13.39 36.10
C GLU A 296 3.74 -14.89 36.26
N LYS A 297 3.10 -15.64 35.43
CA LYS A 297 3.26 -17.10 35.63
C LYS A 297 4.38 -17.64 34.74
N ILE A 298 4.87 -16.72 33.94
CA ILE A 298 5.93 -17.22 33.04
C ILE A 298 7.28 -17.05 33.76
N GLY A 299 8.00 -18.23 33.92
CA GLY A 299 9.22 -18.30 34.74
C GLY A 299 10.44 -17.73 33.99
N THR A 300 10.21 -17.20 32.74
CA THR A 300 11.38 -16.74 31.96
C THR A 300 11.14 -15.31 31.48
N VAL A 301 12.29 -14.54 31.45
CA VAL A 301 12.21 -13.15 30.93
C VAL A 301 13.45 -12.88 30.08
N VAL A 302 13.15 -12.18 28.96
CA VAL A 302 14.30 -11.73 28.14
C VAL A 302 14.57 -10.24 28.42
N TYR A 303 15.76 -9.95 28.91
CA TYR A 303 16.16 -8.59 29.29
C TYR A 303 17.23 -8.07 28.32
N VAL A 304 16.97 -6.98 27.71
CA VAL A 304 17.86 -6.63 26.58
C VAL A 304 18.33 -5.19 26.78
N GLN A 305 19.54 -4.95 26.28
CA GLN A 305 20.14 -3.61 26.28
C GLN A 305 19.33 -2.64 25.41
N GLU A 306 19.25 -1.39 25.88
CA GLU A 306 18.50 -0.40 25.08
C GLU A 306 19.24 -0.06 23.78
N ASP A 307 19.18 -1.02 22.87
CA ASP A 307 19.77 -0.94 21.53
C ASP A 307 18.76 -1.49 20.50
N TYR A 308 18.35 -0.58 19.63
CA TYR A 308 17.17 -0.90 18.80
C TYR A 308 17.41 -2.16 17.94
N PRO A 309 18.48 -2.21 17.13
CA PRO A 309 18.64 -3.44 16.33
C PRO A 309 18.67 -4.69 17.20
N LEU A 310 19.40 -4.61 18.36
CA LEU A 310 19.44 -5.79 19.27
C LEU A 310 18.07 -6.06 19.87
N ALA A 311 17.34 -5.00 20.31
CA ALA A 311 15.99 -5.19 20.91
C ALA A 311 15.01 -5.75 19.87
N LEU A 312 15.21 -5.32 18.59
CA LEU A 312 14.33 -5.83 17.52
C LEU A 312 14.47 -7.36 17.41
N VAL A 313 15.65 -7.90 17.37
CA VAL A 313 15.88 -9.35 17.25
C VAL A 313 15.52 -10.02 18.59
N ALA A 314 15.80 -9.35 19.72
CA ALA A 314 15.45 -9.95 21.05
C ALA A 314 13.94 -10.09 21.20
N SER A 315 13.24 -9.12 20.59
CA SER A 315 11.76 -9.24 20.72
C SER A 315 11.26 -10.49 19.99
N THR A 316 11.87 -10.82 18.86
CA THR A 316 11.50 -12.07 18.16
C THR A 316 11.86 -13.29 19.02
N TYR A 317 13.03 -13.23 19.56
CA TYR A 317 13.47 -14.35 20.41
C TYR A 317 12.55 -14.53 21.61
N ALA A 318 12.22 -13.39 22.27
CA ALA A 318 11.28 -13.49 23.40
C ALA A 318 9.95 -14.11 22.97
N SER A 319 9.50 -13.71 21.82
CA SER A 319 8.21 -14.27 21.35
C SER A 319 8.32 -15.77 21.08
N LEU A 320 9.47 -16.22 20.56
CA LEU A 320 9.65 -17.67 20.28
C LEU A 320 9.70 -18.47 21.58
N LEU A 321 10.05 -17.78 22.66
CA LEU A 321 10.14 -18.49 23.96
C LEU A 321 8.84 -18.35 24.74
N ASN A 322 7.98 -17.54 24.03
CA ASN A 322 6.77 -17.21 24.80
C ASN A 322 7.13 -16.58 26.16
N ALA A 323 7.98 -15.53 26.13
CA ALA A 323 8.44 -14.82 27.34
C ALA A 323 8.36 -13.30 27.09
N PRO A 324 8.18 -12.59 28.26
CA PRO A 324 8.14 -11.14 28.07
C PRO A 324 9.53 -10.55 27.77
N LEU A 325 9.45 -9.47 26.97
CA LEU A 325 10.70 -8.71 26.70
C LEU A 325 10.76 -7.46 27.60
N ILE A 326 11.93 -7.37 28.25
CA ILE A 326 12.14 -6.17 29.07
C ILE A 326 13.35 -5.41 28.50
N ILE A 327 13.07 -4.10 28.24
CA ILE A 327 14.19 -3.29 27.69
C ILE A 327 14.76 -2.42 28.80
N GLU A 328 16.07 -2.38 28.85
CA GLU A 328 16.76 -1.65 29.93
C GLU A 328 16.31 -0.18 29.97
N ASN A 329 16.07 0.35 31.21
CA ASN A 329 15.72 1.74 31.50
C ASN A 329 14.30 2.08 31.02
N GLN A 330 13.51 0.92 30.87
CA GLN A 330 12.12 1.21 30.49
C GLN A 330 11.18 0.82 31.64
N GLU A 331 9.86 1.10 31.42
CA GLU A 331 8.87 1.03 32.51
C GLU A 331 8.87 -0.34 33.19
N PHE A 332 9.27 -1.38 32.39
CA PHE A 332 9.14 -2.72 33.00
C PHE A 332 10.48 -3.17 33.60
N ASP A 333 11.46 -2.33 33.57
CA ASP A 333 12.76 -2.67 34.17
C ASP A 333 12.75 -2.36 35.67
N VAL A 334 11.96 -3.13 36.42
CA VAL A 334 11.86 -2.94 37.89
C VAL A 334 12.16 -4.29 38.56
N PRO A 335 12.68 -4.29 39.80
CA PRO A 335 13.15 -5.50 40.51
C PRO A 335 12.07 -6.59 40.55
N SER A 336 10.83 -6.15 40.72
CA SER A 336 9.77 -7.17 40.85
C SER A 336 9.63 -7.99 39.56
N THR A 337 10.12 -7.52 38.42
CA THR A 337 9.99 -8.23 37.13
C THR A 337 10.93 -9.44 37.09
N PHE A 338 11.95 -9.43 37.97
CA PHE A 338 12.99 -10.45 37.81
C PHE A 338 12.94 -11.46 38.94
N VAL A 339 12.12 -11.28 39.96
CA VAL A 339 12.12 -12.16 41.15
C VAL A 339 11.56 -13.53 40.77
N ASN A 340 12.41 -14.62 41.04
CA ASN A 340 12.03 -16.04 40.86
C ASN A 340 11.81 -16.38 39.38
N ARG A 341 12.56 -15.60 38.56
CA ARG A 341 12.40 -15.92 37.12
C ARG A 341 13.77 -16.24 36.53
N ARG A 342 13.74 -17.11 35.57
CA ARG A 342 14.93 -17.30 34.73
C ARG A 342 15.14 -16.09 33.80
N ILE A 343 16.41 -15.48 33.91
CA ILE A 343 16.64 -14.22 33.17
C ILE A 343 17.64 -14.50 32.04
N ILE A 344 17.22 -14.11 30.85
CA ILE A 344 18.13 -14.20 29.68
C ILE A 344 18.57 -12.78 29.31
N CYS A 345 19.83 -12.58 29.44
CA CYS A 345 20.34 -11.23 29.17
C CYS A 345 20.88 -11.12 27.74
N VAL A 346 20.46 -10.08 27.10
CA VAL A 346 20.88 -9.85 25.70
C VAL A 346 21.58 -8.49 25.63
N GLY A 347 22.91 -8.56 25.22
CA GLY A 347 23.71 -7.32 25.20
C GLY A 347 24.43 -7.09 26.53
N ASP A 348 24.95 -5.91 26.62
CA ASP A 348 25.69 -5.58 27.86
C ASP A 348 24.75 -4.97 28.91
N VAL A 349 23.98 -5.91 29.59
CA VAL A 349 22.96 -5.40 30.54
C VAL A 349 23.20 -6.09 31.89
N SER A 350 22.79 -5.24 32.92
CA SER A 350 22.82 -5.78 34.30
C SER A 350 21.46 -5.54 34.97
N PRO A 351 20.65 -6.66 35.12
CA PRO A 351 19.31 -6.48 35.70
C PRO A 351 19.36 -5.76 37.05
N SER A 352 18.33 -4.99 37.36
CA SER A 352 18.25 -4.22 38.61
C SER A 352 18.28 -5.14 39.85
N ASP A 353 19.05 -4.62 41.00
CA ASP A 353 19.01 -5.23 42.35
C ASP A 353 19.86 -6.50 42.39
N GLY A 354 20.80 -6.70 41.38
CA GLY A 354 21.79 -7.80 41.54
C GLY A 354 21.26 -9.12 40.97
N ALA A 355 19.99 -9.07 40.29
CA ALA A 355 19.53 -10.34 39.69
C ALA A 355 20.61 -10.89 38.74
N ILE A 356 20.73 -12.31 38.77
CA ILE A 356 21.83 -12.95 37.99
C ILE A 356 21.25 -13.47 36.66
N CYS A 357 22.01 -13.11 35.63
CA CYS A 357 21.61 -13.63 34.30
C CYS A 357 21.89 -15.14 34.22
N ASN A 358 20.76 -15.92 33.94
CA ASN A 358 20.92 -17.40 33.80
C ASN A 358 21.56 -17.76 32.45
N GLU A 359 21.30 -16.96 31.44
CA GLU A 359 21.81 -17.11 30.06
C GLU A 359 22.11 -15.72 29.48
N SER A 360 23.23 -15.75 28.60
CA SER A 360 23.54 -14.40 28.08
C SER A 360 23.97 -14.49 26.61
N TYR A 361 23.56 -13.47 25.90
CA TYR A 361 23.98 -13.28 24.50
C TYR A 361 24.51 -11.85 24.34
N PRO A 362 25.86 -11.83 24.35
CA PRO A 362 26.51 -10.51 24.50
C PRO A 362 26.42 -9.69 23.21
N SER A 363 26.10 -10.35 22.05
CA SER A 363 26.07 -9.56 20.80
C SER A 363 24.87 -9.94 19.94
N LEU A 364 24.61 -9.09 18.93
CA LEU A 364 23.55 -9.36 17.95
C LEU A 364 23.79 -10.69 17.24
N GLU A 365 25.01 -10.98 16.89
CA GLU A 365 25.31 -12.22 16.12
C GLU A 365 25.06 -13.46 16.98
N SER A 366 25.51 -13.38 18.29
CA SER A 366 25.27 -14.57 19.15
C SER A 366 23.77 -14.84 19.31
N LEU A 367 22.96 -13.75 19.44
CA LEU A 367 21.51 -13.97 19.56
C LEU A 367 20.94 -14.51 18.24
N GLN A 368 21.38 -13.99 17.10
CA GLN A 368 20.90 -14.51 15.80
C GLN A 368 21.26 -15.98 15.63
N ASP A 369 22.45 -16.39 16.04
CA ASP A 369 22.84 -17.81 15.95
C ASP A 369 21.92 -18.69 16.81
N LYS A 370 21.63 -18.15 17.96
CA LYS A 370 20.72 -18.93 18.81
C LYS A 370 19.34 -19.07 18.16
N ILE A 371 18.82 -18.00 17.63
CA ILE A 371 17.48 -18.09 16.98
C ILE A 371 17.58 -19.04 15.78
N PHE A 372 18.65 -18.93 15.02
CA PHE A 372 18.81 -19.83 13.86
C PHE A 372 18.87 -21.29 14.34
N GLN A 373 19.62 -21.59 15.37
CA GLN A 373 19.72 -22.98 15.89
C GLN A 373 18.36 -23.49 16.37
N MET A 374 17.59 -22.55 16.92
CA MET A 374 16.27 -22.95 17.48
C MET A 374 15.27 -23.21 16.34
N THR A 375 15.42 -22.40 15.29
CA THR A 375 14.31 -22.48 14.30
C THR A 375 14.78 -23.24 13.06
N GLU A 376 16.12 -23.33 12.90
CA GLU A 376 16.67 -23.91 11.65
C GLU A 376 15.99 -23.33 10.41
N THR A 377 15.66 -22.05 10.54
CA THR A 377 14.86 -21.41 9.47
C THR A 377 15.72 -21.24 8.21
N ASP A 378 15.14 -21.26 7.07
CA ASP A 378 15.82 -20.93 5.80
C ASP A 378 15.29 -19.60 5.24
N LYS A 379 14.76 -18.84 6.21
CA LYS A 379 14.16 -17.55 5.81
C LYS A 379 14.81 -16.42 6.61
N ILE A 380 15.10 -15.36 5.81
CA ILE A 380 15.69 -14.20 6.54
C ILE A 380 14.91 -12.94 6.17
N ILE A 381 14.89 -11.96 7.13
CA ILE A 381 14.26 -10.65 6.89
C ILE A 381 15.37 -9.58 6.98
N LEU A 382 15.56 -8.93 5.86
CA LEU A 382 16.52 -7.81 5.85
C LEU A 382 15.84 -6.49 6.23
N VAL A 383 16.43 -5.83 7.25
CA VAL A 383 15.83 -4.55 7.67
C VAL A 383 16.96 -3.52 7.81
N ASN A 384 16.56 -2.28 7.75
CA ASN A 384 17.48 -1.18 8.12
C ASN A 384 16.97 -0.48 9.38
N PRO A 385 17.74 -0.59 10.46
CA PRO A 385 17.25 -0.09 11.75
C PRO A 385 17.14 1.45 11.75
N SER A 386 17.75 2.09 10.82
CA SER A 386 17.67 3.57 10.80
C SER A 386 16.29 4.05 10.33
N ASP A 387 15.51 3.05 9.84
CA ASP A 387 14.17 3.46 9.32
C ASP A 387 13.28 3.98 10.45
N VAL A 388 13.57 3.67 11.74
CA VAL A 388 12.71 4.13 12.86
C VAL A 388 13.04 5.59 13.19
N PHE A 389 14.25 6.09 12.71
CA PHE A 389 14.67 7.43 13.17
C PHE A 389 14.67 8.40 11.99
N ASN A 390 14.54 7.90 10.79
CA ASN A 390 14.69 8.80 9.62
C ASN A 390 13.34 8.97 8.92
N SER A 391 12.32 9.62 9.73
CA SER A 391 11.02 9.80 9.05
C SER A 391 10.97 11.15 8.33
N SER A 392 12.05 11.67 7.81
CA SER A 392 12.10 13.06 7.28
C SER A 392 11.10 13.24 6.13
N TYR A 393 10.21 12.17 5.86
CA TYR A 393 9.17 12.46 4.83
C TYR A 393 7.89 11.72 5.16
N GLY A 394 7.57 11.58 6.57
CA GLY A 394 6.34 10.77 6.73
C GLY A 394 6.60 9.28 6.46
N VAL A 395 7.89 8.91 6.40
CA VAL A 395 8.36 7.59 5.93
C VAL A 395 8.35 6.63 7.13
N VAL A 396 7.73 5.37 6.93
CA VAL A 396 7.25 4.14 7.59
C VAL A 396 8.39 3.52 8.41
N SER A 397 8.33 3.55 9.74
CA SER A 397 9.16 2.64 10.57
C SER A 397 8.81 1.17 10.30
N ALA A 398 9.09 0.73 9.05
CA ALA A 398 8.66 -0.62 8.61
C ALA A 398 9.41 -1.70 9.39
N SER A 399 10.66 -1.39 9.82
CA SER A 399 11.47 -2.45 10.43
C SER A 399 10.86 -2.90 11.76
N LEU A 400 10.09 -2.02 12.40
CA LEU A 400 9.47 -2.38 13.70
C LEU A 400 8.53 -3.58 13.54
N TYR A 401 7.91 -3.67 12.42
CA TYR A 401 6.88 -4.73 12.25
C TYR A 401 7.51 -6.03 11.76
N SER A 402 8.78 -5.97 11.46
CA SER A 402 9.45 -7.21 11.01
C SER A 402 9.50 -8.26 12.12
N SER A 403 9.56 -7.78 13.39
CA SER A 403 9.66 -8.76 14.49
C SER A 403 8.38 -9.58 14.63
N ILE A 404 7.23 -8.92 14.29
CA ILE A 404 5.96 -9.69 14.35
C ILE A 404 5.99 -10.81 13.31
N LEU A 405 6.37 -10.42 12.06
CA LEU A 405 6.42 -11.46 11.02
C LEU A 405 7.46 -12.53 11.35
N ALA A 406 8.64 -12.10 11.82
CA ALA A 406 9.70 -13.08 12.12
C ALA A 406 9.28 -14.05 13.22
N ALA A 407 8.62 -13.49 14.21
CA ALA A 407 8.17 -14.36 15.32
C ALA A 407 7.12 -15.36 14.84
N ALA A 408 6.24 -14.91 14.02
CA ALA A 408 5.11 -15.80 13.62
C ALA A 408 5.58 -16.83 12.59
N LYS A 409 6.58 -16.43 11.79
CA LYS A 409 6.94 -17.38 10.70
C LYS A 409 8.32 -17.96 10.98
N LYS A 410 8.81 -17.63 12.23
CA LYS A 410 10.13 -18.15 12.64
C LYS A 410 11.22 -17.77 11.64
N GLU A 411 11.30 -16.48 11.35
CA GLU A 411 12.33 -16.01 10.40
C GLU A 411 13.42 -15.26 11.17
N LEU A 412 14.56 -15.23 10.47
CA LEU A 412 15.70 -14.57 11.13
C LEU A 412 15.84 -13.13 10.59
N ILE A 413 15.89 -12.17 11.58
CA ILE A 413 16.03 -10.77 11.16
C ILE A 413 17.52 -10.42 11.03
N LEU A 414 17.84 -9.69 9.89
CA LEU A 414 19.22 -9.23 9.67
C LEU A 414 19.23 -7.70 9.55
N PRO A 415 19.58 -7.10 10.66
CA PRO A 415 19.65 -5.64 10.57
C PRO A 415 20.96 -5.17 9.90
N ILE A 416 20.84 -4.29 8.87
CA ILE A 416 22.02 -3.70 8.22
C ILE A 416 21.83 -2.18 8.16
N ASN A 417 22.70 -1.49 8.79
CA ASN A 417 22.56 -0.01 8.88
C ASN A 417 23.34 0.66 7.74
N SER A 418 22.96 0.47 6.56
CA SER A 418 23.59 1.11 5.39
C SER A 418 22.53 1.39 4.32
N SER A 419 22.71 2.48 3.64
CA SER A 419 21.82 2.74 2.49
C SER A 419 22.56 2.53 1.17
N ASN A 420 23.88 2.22 1.30
CA ASN A 420 24.67 1.89 0.11
C ASN A 420 24.42 0.45 -0.37
N PRO A 421 23.87 0.27 -1.55
CA PRO A 421 23.47 -1.04 -2.05
C PRO A 421 24.64 -2.04 -2.08
N GLU A 422 25.86 -1.58 -2.43
CA GLU A 422 27.01 -2.50 -2.45
C GLU A 422 27.35 -3.01 -1.04
N GLU A 423 27.42 -2.07 -0.10
CA GLU A 423 27.67 -2.51 1.29
C GLU A 423 26.60 -3.48 1.79
N ILE A 424 25.35 -3.15 1.45
CA ILE A 424 24.25 -4.06 1.88
C ILE A 424 24.44 -5.44 1.24
N ARG A 425 24.74 -5.45 -0.01
CA ARG A 425 24.88 -6.75 -0.72
C ARG A 425 26.05 -7.55 -0.14
N ASN A 426 27.19 -6.89 0.04
CA ASN A 426 28.36 -7.64 0.55
C ASN A 426 28.10 -8.21 1.95
N THR A 427 27.48 -7.41 2.75
CA THR A 427 27.16 -7.94 4.09
C THR A 427 26.15 -9.09 4.00
N LEU A 428 25.11 -8.88 3.19
CA LEU A 428 24.08 -9.94 3.01
C LEU A 428 24.72 -11.23 2.48
N LYS A 429 25.65 -11.15 1.51
CA LYS A 429 26.30 -12.34 0.94
C LYS A 429 27.05 -13.13 2.03
N GLN A 430 27.69 -12.41 2.90
CA GLN A 430 28.41 -13.12 3.98
C GLN A 430 27.44 -13.87 4.89
N LYS A 431 26.32 -13.22 5.14
CA LYS A 431 25.35 -13.87 6.04
C LYS A 431 24.65 -15.05 5.35
N ILE A 432 24.41 -14.90 4.10
CA ILE A 432 23.71 -15.98 3.35
C ILE A 432 24.62 -17.21 3.27
N LEU A 433 25.93 -16.97 3.10
CA LEU A 433 26.85 -18.13 3.06
C LEU A 433 26.88 -18.85 4.41
N TYR A 434 26.63 -18.08 5.46
CA TYR A 434 26.67 -18.70 6.80
C TYR A 434 25.34 -19.40 7.13
N TYR A 435 24.20 -18.79 6.84
CA TYR A 435 22.91 -19.34 7.32
C TYR A 435 22.24 -20.14 6.21
N ASN A 436 22.71 -19.99 4.90
CA ASN A 436 22.19 -20.70 3.72
C ASN A 436 20.67 -20.59 3.60
N PRO A 437 20.13 -19.41 3.63
CA PRO A 437 18.67 -19.24 3.51
C PRO A 437 18.20 -19.41 2.06
N LYS A 438 16.85 -19.69 1.91
CA LYS A 438 16.25 -19.77 0.56
C LYS A 438 15.42 -18.52 0.26
N TYR A 439 14.95 -17.92 1.42
CA TYR A 439 14.03 -16.78 1.22
C TYR A 439 14.67 -15.51 1.80
N LEU A 440 14.42 -14.44 1.04
CA LEU A 440 14.81 -13.12 1.54
C LEU A 440 13.62 -12.15 1.47
N THR A 441 13.22 -11.76 2.71
CA THR A 441 12.18 -10.71 2.79
C THR A 441 12.84 -9.38 3.18
N ILE A 442 12.51 -8.39 2.39
CA ILE A 442 13.04 -7.05 2.74
C ILE A 442 11.91 -6.19 3.31
N ILE A 443 12.14 -5.68 4.53
CA ILE A 443 11.16 -4.78 5.15
C ILE A 443 11.90 -3.51 5.58
N ALA A 444 11.93 -2.59 4.62
CA ALA A 444 12.64 -1.32 4.91
C ALA A 444 12.14 -0.23 3.94
N ASP A 445 12.41 1.01 4.45
CA ASP A 445 12.11 2.13 3.53
C ASP A 445 12.98 2.05 2.26
N PHE A 446 12.43 2.57 1.11
CA PHE A 446 13.10 2.37 -0.20
C PHE A 446 14.37 3.22 -0.28
N ASN A 447 14.41 4.23 0.61
CA ASN A 447 15.65 5.04 0.56
C ASN A 447 16.75 4.43 1.42
N LEU A 448 16.35 3.64 2.34
CA LEU A 448 17.40 3.08 3.21
C LEU A 448 17.91 1.74 2.65
N ILE A 449 16.97 0.94 2.22
CA ILE A 449 17.39 -0.19 1.35
C ILE A 449 16.77 0.01 -0.04
N PRO A 450 17.60 0.62 -0.87
CA PRO A 450 17.09 1.04 -2.19
C PRO A 450 16.53 -0.15 -2.99
N HIS A 451 15.45 0.10 -3.60
CA HIS A 451 14.83 -1.02 -4.36
C HIS A 451 15.12 -0.85 -5.86
N ARG A 452 15.65 0.33 -6.17
CA ARG A 452 16.00 0.49 -7.59
C ARG A 452 17.23 1.38 -7.72
N SER A 453 17.88 1.36 -8.82
CA SER A 453 19.08 2.20 -9.04
C SER A 453 19.25 2.46 -10.55
N SER A 454 19.62 3.91 -10.73
CA SER A 454 19.91 4.28 -12.14
C SER A 454 21.40 4.14 -12.43
N ASP A 455 22.22 4.16 -11.27
CA ASP A 455 23.69 4.29 -11.26
C ASP A 455 24.37 2.91 -11.39
N TYR A 456 23.68 2.09 -12.03
CA TYR A 456 24.49 0.86 -12.18
C TYR A 456 25.40 0.99 -13.40
N ASN A 457 26.59 1.94 -13.20
CA ASN A 457 27.81 1.91 -14.05
C ASN A 457 27.90 0.65 -14.89
N LEU A 458 27.06 0.28 -15.83
CA LEU A 458 26.82 -0.88 -16.71
C LEU A 458 27.94 -0.97 -17.74
N GLY A 459 29.19 -1.13 -17.45
CA GLY A 459 29.83 -2.13 -18.34
C GLY A 459 28.86 -3.24 -18.77
N PHE A 460 27.64 -3.54 -18.27
CA PHE A 460 26.53 -4.50 -18.41
C PHE A 460 25.41 -3.94 -19.29
N LEU A 461 24.97 -2.56 -19.24
CA LEU A 461 23.95 -2.04 -20.19
C LEU A 461 24.59 -1.82 -21.57
N GLU A 462 25.96 -1.72 -21.44
CA GLU A 462 26.62 -1.47 -22.74
C GLU A 462 26.77 -2.76 -23.52
N SER A 463 26.92 -4.02 -22.82
CA SER A 463 27.05 -5.31 -23.54
C SER A 463 25.67 -5.90 -23.86
N ILE A 464 24.61 -5.67 -23.07
CA ILE A 464 23.22 -6.12 -23.37
C ILE A 464 22.51 -5.06 -24.23
N VAL A 465 22.87 -3.82 -24.00
CA VAL A 465 22.29 -2.69 -24.76
C VAL A 465 22.98 -2.63 -26.14
N SER A 466 24.20 -3.19 -26.26
CA SER A 466 24.84 -3.14 -27.60
C SER A 466 24.14 -4.11 -28.56
N SER A 467 23.42 -5.16 -28.05
CA SER A 467 22.67 -6.08 -28.94
C SER A 467 21.21 -5.67 -29.06
N VAL A 468 20.67 -4.80 -28.08
CA VAL A 468 19.27 -4.35 -28.12
C VAL A 468 19.24 -2.84 -28.41
N THR A 469 20.39 -2.13 -28.35
CA THR A 469 20.61 -0.67 -28.35
C THR A 469 20.79 -0.18 -29.79
N ASP A 470 21.00 -1.10 -30.85
CA ASP A 470 21.08 -0.41 -32.15
C ASP A 470 19.68 -0.06 -32.68
N LEU A 471 18.62 -0.62 -32.18
CA LEU A 471 17.25 -0.20 -32.55
C LEU A 471 16.65 0.70 -31.46
N TYR A 472 17.28 0.76 -30.30
CA TYR A 472 16.77 1.40 -29.07
C TYR A 472 17.40 2.78 -28.90
N TYR A 473 18.63 2.96 -29.25
CA TYR A 473 19.34 4.25 -29.13
C TYR A 473 19.01 5.16 -30.32
N GLN A 474 18.46 4.58 -31.45
CA GLN A 474 18.16 5.49 -32.59
C GLN A 474 16.75 6.08 -32.46
N SER A 475 15.87 5.50 -31.58
CA SER A 475 14.51 6.08 -31.43
C SER A 475 14.45 6.97 -30.18
N PHE A 476 15.61 7.02 -29.33
CA PHE A 476 15.40 7.74 -28.05
C PHE A 476 16.55 8.72 -27.82
N SER A 477 17.62 8.75 -28.66
CA SER A 477 18.77 9.66 -28.56
C SER A 477 18.41 11.03 -29.14
N THR A 478 17.12 11.23 -29.58
CA THR A 478 16.93 12.63 -30.07
C THR A 478 16.03 13.39 -29.10
N ASN A 479 15.62 12.74 -27.81
CA ASN A 479 14.81 13.56 -26.89
C ASN A 479 15.47 13.58 -25.50
N PRO A 480 16.35 14.48 -25.17
CA PRO A 480 16.98 14.69 -23.86
C PRO A 480 15.96 14.60 -22.71
N ASP A 481 14.61 14.38 -23.03
CA ASP A 481 13.59 14.27 -21.96
C ASP A 481 13.34 12.81 -21.59
N PHE A 482 14.18 11.86 -22.19
CA PHE A 482 13.85 10.45 -21.84
C PHE A 482 14.62 10.07 -20.58
N LYS A 483 13.89 9.91 -19.47
CA LYS A 483 13.85 9.41 -18.09
C LYS A 483 14.86 8.27 -17.87
N THR A 484 15.89 8.51 -17.10
CA THR A 484 16.78 7.52 -16.45
C THR A 484 16.05 6.20 -16.20
N PHE A 485 16.49 5.04 -16.90
CA PHE A 485 15.97 3.68 -16.64
C PHE A 485 16.52 3.16 -15.29
N TYR A 486 15.51 2.64 -14.59
CA TYR A 486 15.93 2.05 -13.29
C TYR A 486 15.80 0.53 -13.33
N LEU A 487 16.80 -0.14 -12.68
CA LEU A 487 16.70 -1.59 -12.45
C LEU A 487 16.25 -1.87 -11.00
N SER A 488 15.47 -2.97 -11.00
CA SER A 488 15.10 -3.38 -9.62
C SER A 488 16.32 -4.03 -8.93
N LEU A 489 16.60 -3.65 -7.69
CA LEU A 489 17.75 -4.21 -6.98
C LEU A 489 17.36 -5.46 -6.17
N ASP A 490 16.11 -5.71 -5.94
CA ASP A 490 15.71 -6.83 -5.04
C ASP A 490 15.98 -8.19 -5.69
N GLN A 491 15.46 -8.39 -6.94
CA GLN A 491 15.59 -9.76 -7.51
C GLN A 491 16.99 -9.93 -8.11
N GLY A 492 17.44 -8.94 -8.83
CA GLY A 492 18.62 -9.13 -9.70
C GLY A 492 19.91 -8.72 -8.99
N TYR A 493 19.78 -8.06 -7.82
CA TYR A 493 21.04 -7.63 -7.17
C TYR A 493 21.14 -8.21 -5.77
N TYR A 494 20.14 -7.86 -4.89
CA TYR A 494 20.21 -8.44 -3.54
C TYR A 494 19.93 -9.95 -3.56
N GLY A 495 19.13 -10.43 -4.52
CA GLY A 495 18.78 -11.86 -4.58
C GLY A 495 19.82 -12.65 -5.39
N ASP A 496 20.78 -11.96 -6.01
CA ASP A 496 21.78 -12.63 -6.85
C ASP A 496 23.10 -12.76 -6.06
N ILE A 497 23.40 -13.88 -5.62
CA ILE A 497 24.56 -14.08 -4.74
C ILE A 497 25.80 -14.41 -5.58
N ASP A 498 25.60 -15.05 -6.75
CA ASP A 498 26.81 -15.53 -7.45
C ASP A 498 27.11 -14.61 -8.65
N GLY A 499 26.35 -13.61 -8.82
CA GLY A 499 26.70 -12.58 -9.82
C GLY A 499 26.22 -12.95 -11.22
N ASP A 500 25.26 -14.02 -11.32
CA ASP A 500 24.87 -14.39 -12.71
C ASP A 500 23.58 -13.67 -13.10
N LYS A 501 23.19 -12.81 -12.11
CA LYS A 501 22.05 -11.91 -12.40
C LYS A 501 20.72 -12.64 -12.28
N ALA A 502 20.72 -13.76 -12.04
CA ALA A 502 19.49 -14.47 -11.66
C ALA A 502 19.42 -14.62 -10.13
N PRO A 503 18.22 -14.33 -9.65
CA PRO A 503 18.13 -14.41 -8.19
C PRO A 503 18.39 -15.84 -7.68
N ASP A 504 19.27 -15.93 -6.68
CA ASP A 504 19.54 -17.23 -6.00
C ASP A 504 18.58 -17.44 -4.82
N LEU A 505 18.06 -16.32 -4.41
CA LEU A 505 17.10 -16.39 -3.29
C LEU A 505 15.70 -16.05 -3.78
N PHE A 506 14.68 -16.59 -3.04
CA PHE A 506 13.29 -16.11 -3.28
C PHE A 506 13.06 -14.78 -2.57
N VAL A 507 12.99 -13.75 -3.47
CA VAL A 507 13.06 -12.42 -2.82
C VAL A 507 11.70 -11.74 -2.96
N GLY A 508 11.26 -11.07 -1.85
CA GLY A 508 10.06 -10.20 -1.84
C GLY A 508 10.27 -9.03 -0.87
N ARG A 509 9.44 -8.02 -1.13
CA ARG A 509 9.54 -6.83 -0.24
C ARG A 509 8.17 -6.51 0.36
N ILE A 510 8.20 -6.35 1.69
CA ILE A 510 7.00 -5.79 2.36
C ILE A 510 7.27 -4.32 2.71
N ASN A 511 6.46 -3.54 2.03
CA ASN A 511 6.65 -2.09 2.24
C ASN A 511 5.32 -1.36 2.07
N GLY A 512 5.31 -0.11 2.65
CA GLY A 512 4.13 0.76 2.49
C GLY A 512 4.53 2.24 2.61
N LEU A 513 3.54 3.09 2.24
CA LEU A 513 3.84 4.54 2.33
C LEU A 513 3.72 5.01 3.78
N LYS A 514 2.96 4.15 4.52
CA LYS A 514 2.79 4.47 5.95
C LYS A 514 3.00 3.19 6.78
N GLU A 515 3.36 3.34 8.03
CA GLU A 515 3.55 2.16 8.92
C GLU A 515 2.31 1.27 8.94
N ARG A 516 1.22 1.95 8.90
CA ARG A 516 -0.02 1.14 8.95
C ARG A 516 -0.11 0.21 7.73
N ASP A 517 0.32 0.68 6.59
CA ASP A 517 0.28 -0.22 5.40
C ASP A 517 1.08 -1.51 5.65
N VAL A 518 2.22 -1.36 6.29
CA VAL A 518 3.06 -2.55 6.53
C VAL A 518 2.39 -3.44 7.59
N SER A 519 1.94 -2.78 8.65
CA SER A 519 1.27 -3.56 9.70
C SER A 519 0.06 -4.32 9.13
N ASN A 520 -0.78 -3.58 8.37
CA ASN A 520 -1.98 -4.26 7.80
C ASN A 520 -1.58 -5.40 6.85
N TYR A 521 -0.59 -5.14 6.10
CA TYR A 521 -0.18 -6.23 5.17
C TYR A 521 0.28 -7.45 5.95
N ILE A 522 1.12 -7.25 6.99
CA ILE A 522 1.68 -8.41 7.73
C ILE A 522 0.56 -9.23 8.36
N VAL A 523 -0.40 -8.51 8.93
CA VAL A 523 -1.49 -9.28 9.57
C VAL A 523 -2.26 -10.07 8.49
N ARG A 524 -2.50 -9.45 7.34
CA ARG A 524 -3.19 -10.20 6.27
C ARG A 524 -2.36 -11.40 5.82
N ASP A 525 -1.12 -11.13 5.76
CA ASP A 525 -0.23 -12.23 5.31
C ASP A 525 -0.26 -13.38 6.32
N LEU A 526 -0.17 -13.12 7.56
CA LEU A 526 -0.09 -14.19 8.58
C LEU A 526 -1.40 -14.97 8.67
N PHE A 527 -2.45 -14.26 8.30
CA PHE A 527 -3.73 -14.96 8.55
C PHE A 527 -4.50 -15.10 7.23
N TYR A 528 -3.73 -15.14 6.22
CA TYR A 528 -4.35 -15.19 4.87
C TYR A 528 -5.30 -16.38 4.78
N ASP A 529 -4.97 -17.54 5.32
CA ASP A 529 -5.82 -18.76 5.16
C ASP A 529 -7.05 -18.68 6.07
N SER A 530 -6.90 -17.87 7.10
CA SER A 530 -8.03 -17.79 8.05
C SER A 530 -9.00 -16.68 7.66
N LEU A 531 -8.60 -15.87 6.74
CA LEU A 531 -9.49 -14.76 6.36
C LEU A 531 -10.54 -15.25 5.36
N HIS A 532 -12.02 -15.42 5.91
CA HIS A 532 -13.28 -15.80 5.22
C HIS A 532 -13.10 -15.80 3.70
N PRO A 533 -14.11 -16.61 2.93
CA PRO A 533 -13.70 -17.46 1.80
C PRO A 533 -13.30 -16.63 0.57
N LYS A 534 -12.27 -17.09 -0.05
CA LYS A 534 -11.82 -16.58 -1.37
C LYS A 534 -12.98 -16.46 -2.36
N SER A 535 -13.12 -15.23 -2.94
CA SER A 535 -14.23 -15.04 -3.92
C SER A 535 -14.03 -15.89 -5.17
N ASN A 536 -12.77 -16.29 -5.40
CA ASN A 536 -12.37 -17.02 -6.64
C ASN A 536 -12.64 -16.18 -7.89
N ASN A 537 -13.02 -14.93 -7.65
CA ASN A 537 -13.17 -14.03 -8.81
C ASN A 537 -11.79 -13.58 -9.32
N MET A 538 -11.62 -13.67 -10.74
CA MET A 538 -10.35 -13.25 -11.36
C MET A 538 -10.64 -12.22 -12.44
N LYS A 539 -9.80 -11.25 -12.40
CA LYS A 539 -10.04 -10.21 -13.42
C LYS A 539 -8.76 -10.02 -14.25
N PHE A 540 -9.05 -10.02 -15.68
CA PHE A 540 -7.92 -9.83 -16.61
C PHE A 540 -8.22 -8.64 -17.53
N LEU A 541 -7.31 -7.63 -17.47
CA LEU A 541 -7.59 -6.36 -18.18
C LEU A 541 -6.45 -6.09 -19.16
N ALA A 542 -6.85 -5.72 -20.39
CA ALA A 542 -5.82 -5.37 -21.38
C ALA A 542 -6.38 -4.33 -22.35
N SER A 543 -5.40 -3.43 -22.82
CA SER A 543 -5.81 -2.44 -23.84
C SER A 543 -4.67 -2.17 -24.81
N SER A 544 -4.86 -1.43 -25.85
CA SER A 544 -3.89 -0.80 -26.77
C SER A 544 -3.37 -1.82 -27.78
N PHE A 545 -3.07 -3.03 -27.29
CA PHE A 545 -2.39 -3.94 -28.22
C PHE A 545 -3.19 -5.22 -28.36
N TYR A 546 -3.45 -5.52 -29.68
CA TYR A 546 -4.26 -6.73 -29.95
C TYR A 546 -3.64 -7.97 -29.29
N VAL A 547 -2.37 -8.08 -29.30
CA VAL A 547 -1.73 -9.28 -28.74
C VAL A 547 -2.01 -9.38 -27.24
N LEU A 548 -1.99 -8.31 -26.55
CA LEU A 548 -2.26 -8.37 -25.09
C LEU A 548 -3.71 -8.77 -24.83
N SER A 549 -4.59 -8.33 -25.73
CA SER A 549 -6.00 -8.73 -25.56
C SER A 549 -6.15 -10.25 -25.70
N VAL A 550 -5.43 -10.80 -26.67
CA VAL A 550 -5.55 -12.25 -26.91
C VAL A 550 -4.98 -13.01 -25.70
N ILE A 551 -3.87 -12.54 -25.19
CA ILE A 551 -3.26 -13.24 -24.04
C ILE A 551 -4.19 -13.14 -22.83
N THR A 552 -4.69 -11.97 -22.58
CA THR A 552 -5.57 -11.78 -21.40
C THR A 552 -6.86 -12.59 -21.55
N GLU A 553 -7.41 -12.66 -22.73
CA GLU A 553 -8.62 -13.51 -22.93
C GLU A 553 -8.27 -14.99 -22.75
N GLY A 554 -7.11 -15.35 -23.21
CA GLY A 554 -6.66 -16.75 -22.99
C GLY A 554 -6.55 -17.07 -21.49
N PHE A 555 -5.91 -16.11 -20.69
CA PHE A 555 -5.86 -16.34 -19.23
C PHE A 555 -7.25 -16.55 -18.66
N SER A 556 -8.11 -15.66 -19.05
CA SER A 556 -9.48 -15.77 -18.48
C SER A 556 -10.11 -17.13 -18.78
N GLN A 557 -9.96 -17.61 -20.01
CA GLN A 557 -10.55 -18.92 -20.37
C GLN A 557 -9.89 -20.06 -19.58
N MET A 558 -8.60 -19.97 -19.40
CA MET A 558 -7.90 -21.04 -18.66
C MET A 558 -8.35 -21.07 -17.20
N PHE A 559 -8.44 -19.95 -16.63
CA PHE A 559 -8.87 -19.93 -15.21
C PHE A 559 -10.33 -20.33 -15.07
N LYS A 560 -11.15 -19.96 -16.11
CA LYS A 560 -12.55 -20.44 -16.07
C LYS A 560 -12.61 -21.96 -16.13
N GLU A 561 -11.75 -22.56 -16.98
CA GLU A 561 -11.75 -24.03 -17.12
C GLU A 561 -11.30 -24.70 -15.82
N ALA A 562 -10.47 -23.98 -15.05
CA ALA A 562 -9.97 -24.58 -13.79
C ALA A 562 -11.00 -24.44 -12.67
N GLY A 563 -12.05 -23.57 -12.91
CA GLY A 563 -13.13 -23.54 -11.89
C GLY A 563 -13.27 -22.13 -11.30
N TYR A 564 -12.49 -21.16 -11.80
CA TYR A 564 -12.62 -19.78 -11.26
C TYR A 564 -13.71 -19.01 -11.99
N ASN A 565 -14.22 -17.87 -11.28
CA ASN A 565 -15.07 -16.89 -11.99
C ASN A 565 -14.22 -15.81 -12.66
N ALA A 566 -13.64 -16.27 -13.84
CA ALA A 566 -12.65 -15.37 -14.49
C ALA A 566 -13.31 -14.59 -15.63
N VAL A 567 -12.97 -13.26 -15.64
CA VAL A 567 -13.56 -12.40 -16.69
C VAL A 567 -12.42 -11.54 -17.27
N ALA A 568 -12.51 -11.51 -18.65
CA ALA A 568 -11.54 -10.60 -19.30
C ALA A 568 -12.27 -9.39 -19.87
N ASN A 569 -11.66 -8.18 -19.73
CA ASN A 569 -12.12 -6.94 -20.38
C ASN A 569 -10.98 -6.31 -21.18
N THR A 570 -11.17 -6.45 -22.53
CA THR A 570 -10.06 -5.95 -23.38
C THR A 570 -10.61 -4.87 -24.34
N THR A 571 -9.72 -3.94 -24.70
CA THR A 571 -10.12 -2.89 -25.65
C THR A 571 -8.90 -2.47 -26.48
N SER A 572 -9.17 -2.02 -27.70
CA SER A 572 -8.05 -1.58 -28.56
C SER A 572 -7.71 -0.11 -28.31
N GLN A 573 -8.49 0.50 -27.42
CA GLN A 573 -8.22 1.91 -27.12
C GLN A 573 -6.87 2.04 -26.38
N GLU A 574 -6.12 2.91 -26.95
CA GLU A 574 -4.80 3.13 -26.31
C GLU A 574 -4.97 3.68 -24.88
N ALA A 575 -4.22 2.97 -23.92
CA ALA A 575 -4.22 3.37 -22.50
C ALA A 575 -5.65 3.59 -21.98
N ALA A 576 -6.42 2.56 -22.25
CA ALA A 576 -7.84 2.66 -21.85
C ALA A 576 -7.98 2.75 -20.32
N GLU A 577 -8.97 3.66 -19.94
CA GLU A 577 -9.32 3.74 -18.50
C GLU A 577 -10.47 2.75 -18.18
N PHE A 578 -10.15 1.82 -17.31
CA PHE A 578 -11.19 0.83 -16.93
C PHE A 578 -11.98 1.32 -15.72
N ASN A 579 -13.13 0.70 -15.57
CA ASN A 579 -13.98 1.04 -14.42
C ASN A 579 -13.39 0.51 -13.10
N PRO A 580 -13.23 1.43 -12.06
CA PRO A 580 -12.64 1.02 -10.78
C PRO A 580 -13.39 -0.16 -10.15
N SER A 581 -14.64 -0.29 -10.37
CA SER A 581 -15.43 -1.40 -9.79
C SER A 581 -14.93 -2.77 -10.29
N GLU A 582 -14.24 -2.76 -11.38
CA GLU A 582 -13.73 -4.06 -11.89
C GLU A 582 -12.60 -4.60 -11.01
N TRP A 583 -12.03 -3.76 -10.19
CA TRP A 583 -10.92 -4.19 -9.30
C TRP A 583 -11.46 -4.69 -7.96
N GLU A 584 -12.77 -4.52 -7.68
CA GLU A 584 -13.33 -4.88 -6.36
C GLU A 584 -13.62 -6.38 -6.30
N ASN A 585 -13.35 -6.96 -5.13
CA ASN A 585 -13.75 -8.34 -4.80
C ASN A 585 -13.09 -9.36 -5.75
N GLN A 586 -11.82 -9.01 -6.13
CA GLN A 586 -11.10 -9.99 -6.97
C GLN A 586 -9.97 -10.65 -6.16
N ASP A 587 -9.86 -12.02 -6.41
CA ASP A 587 -8.70 -12.67 -5.76
C ASP A 587 -7.42 -12.44 -6.57
N LEU A 588 -7.60 -12.31 -7.97
CA LEU A 588 -6.46 -11.98 -8.85
C LEU A 588 -6.89 -10.89 -9.85
N ILE A 589 -5.99 -9.89 -9.92
CA ILE A 589 -6.16 -8.85 -10.96
C ILE A 589 -4.89 -8.84 -11.83
N TYR A 590 -5.17 -9.02 -13.12
CA TYR A 590 -4.05 -8.97 -14.07
C TYR A 590 -4.30 -7.84 -15.08
N TYR A 591 -3.34 -6.91 -15.06
CA TYR A 591 -3.47 -5.77 -15.98
C TYR A 591 -2.24 -5.72 -16.90
N ALA A 592 -2.61 -5.55 -18.22
CA ALA A 592 -1.48 -5.50 -19.17
C ALA A 592 -1.70 -4.35 -20.16
N ASP A 593 -0.90 -3.34 -20.12
CA ASP A 593 -0.93 -2.17 -21.02
C ASP A 593 0.14 -1.16 -20.59
N HIS A 594 -0.20 0.11 -21.00
CA HIS A 594 0.69 1.18 -20.52
C HIS A 594 0.59 1.36 -19.00
N GLY A 595 1.64 1.98 -18.44
CA GLY A 595 1.61 2.21 -16.97
C GLY A 595 2.39 3.47 -16.60
N ALA A 596 1.98 3.92 -15.48
CA ALA A 596 2.69 5.06 -14.87
C ALA A 596 2.68 4.89 -13.34
N PRO A 597 3.56 5.59 -12.64
CA PRO A 597 3.64 5.41 -11.19
C PRO A 597 2.27 5.51 -10.52
N ARG A 598 1.27 6.27 -11.11
CA ARG A 598 -0.02 6.42 -10.41
C ARG A 598 -1.15 5.82 -11.24
N TRP A 599 -0.70 5.12 -12.28
CA TRP A 599 -1.79 4.69 -13.18
C TRP A 599 -1.48 3.28 -13.69
N ALA A 600 -2.50 2.42 -13.71
CA ALA A 600 -2.42 1.09 -14.36
C ALA A 600 -3.82 0.67 -14.82
N GLY A 601 -4.38 1.60 -15.76
CA GLY A 601 -5.77 1.30 -16.21
C GLY A 601 -6.80 2.04 -15.36
N ILE A 602 -6.39 2.41 -14.22
CA ILE A 602 -7.11 3.36 -13.35
C ILE A 602 -6.09 4.14 -12.52
N TYR A 603 -6.55 5.26 -12.11
CA TYR A 603 -5.62 6.03 -11.24
C TYR A 603 -5.59 5.43 -9.82
N SER A 604 -4.37 5.51 -9.18
CA SER A 604 -4.17 4.88 -7.86
C SER A 604 -5.21 5.40 -6.86
N ASN A 605 -5.68 6.71 -6.96
CA ASN A 605 -6.64 7.23 -5.97
C ASN A 605 -8.06 6.68 -6.22
N PHE A 606 -8.20 5.99 -7.36
CA PHE A 606 -9.55 5.43 -7.61
C PHE A 606 -9.57 3.93 -7.33
N LEU A 607 -8.43 3.48 -6.74
CA LEU A 607 -8.41 2.03 -6.43
C LEU A 607 -9.37 1.74 -5.28
N PRO A 608 -10.35 0.86 -5.60
CA PRO A 608 -11.28 0.51 -4.53
C PRO A 608 -10.63 -0.43 -3.49
N PRO A 609 -11.29 -0.63 -2.33
CA PRO A 609 -10.75 -1.64 -1.42
C PRO A 609 -10.60 -3.01 -2.11
N LEU A 610 -9.50 -3.60 -1.88
CA LEU A 610 -9.25 -4.91 -2.53
C LEU A 610 -9.47 -6.06 -1.54
N ASN A 611 -9.83 -7.22 -2.06
CA ASN A 611 -10.13 -8.42 -1.24
C ASN A 611 -8.91 -9.35 -1.19
N LYS A 612 -7.84 -8.75 -0.61
CA LYS A 612 -6.60 -9.58 -0.53
C LYS A 612 -6.21 -10.10 -1.91
N SER A 613 -6.32 -9.23 -2.83
CA SER A 613 -6.04 -9.58 -4.24
C SER A 613 -4.52 -9.66 -4.47
N LEU A 614 -4.19 -10.76 -5.21
CA LEU A 614 -2.87 -10.67 -5.88
C LEU A 614 -2.97 -9.82 -7.15
N VAL A 615 -2.16 -8.66 -7.16
CA VAL A 615 -2.27 -7.73 -8.29
C VAL A 615 -0.98 -7.85 -9.13
N VAL A 616 -1.25 -8.23 -10.39
CA VAL A 616 -0.11 -8.38 -11.32
C VAL A 616 -0.29 -7.37 -12.47
N VAL A 617 0.73 -6.48 -12.54
CA VAL A 617 0.57 -5.39 -13.53
C VAL A 617 1.75 -5.47 -14.50
N ALA A 618 1.46 -5.92 -15.71
CA ALA A 618 2.49 -5.90 -16.79
C ALA A 618 2.47 -4.57 -17.53
N ALA A 619 3.00 -3.50 -16.85
CA ALA A 619 2.98 -2.13 -17.39
C ALA A 619 4.15 -1.34 -16.82
N CYS A 620 4.39 -0.23 -17.49
CA CYS A 620 5.59 0.57 -17.13
C CYS A 620 5.39 1.30 -15.81
N ASP A 621 6.44 1.29 -14.92
CA ASP A 621 6.67 2.23 -13.79
C ASP A 621 5.56 2.08 -12.73
N THR A 622 4.83 1.00 -12.76
CA THR A 622 3.70 0.93 -11.81
C THR A 622 4.22 0.63 -10.39
N ALA A 623 5.52 0.28 -10.35
CA ALA A 623 6.06 0.04 -9.00
C ALA A 623 7.16 1.08 -8.72
N SER A 624 7.14 2.14 -9.42
CA SER A 624 8.16 3.20 -9.21
C SER A 624 7.62 4.22 -8.20
N LEU A 625 8.66 4.77 -7.44
CA LEU A 625 8.25 5.89 -6.55
C LEU A 625 8.39 7.22 -7.30
N GLN A 626 7.27 7.93 -7.41
CA GLN A 626 7.42 9.25 -8.06
C GLN A 626 8.26 10.19 -7.17
N PHE A 627 9.45 10.60 -7.63
CA PHE A 627 10.42 11.41 -6.85
C PHE A 627 9.83 12.79 -6.54
N ASP A 628 8.54 12.92 -6.80
CA ASP A 628 8.00 14.21 -6.31
C ASP A 628 7.46 14.06 -4.87
N PRO A 629 8.28 14.58 -3.89
CA PRO A 629 7.93 14.50 -2.47
C PRO A 629 6.45 14.84 -2.22
N VAL A 630 5.83 15.61 -3.19
CA VAL A 630 4.39 15.94 -2.99
C VAL A 630 3.52 14.74 -3.39
N TYR A 631 4.11 13.82 -4.14
CA TYR A 631 3.21 12.76 -4.68
C TYR A 631 3.69 11.38 -4.25
N LEU A 632 4.66 11.39 -3.31
CA LEU A 632 5.15 10.06 -2.88
C LEU A 632 3.98 9.22 -2.34
N TYR A 633 2.79 9.88 -2.13
CA TYR A 633 1.69 9.11 -1.52
C TYR A 633 0.75 8.56 -2.60
N ASP A 634 1.28 8.62 -3.86
CA ASP A 634 0.24 8.21 -4.82
C ASP A 634 0.81 7.13 -5.75
N SER A 635 1.81 6.38 -5.20
CA SER A 635 2.24 5.28 -6.08
C SER A 635 1.16 4.20 -6.19
N PHE A 636 1.05 3.67 -7.47
CA PHE A 636 -0.07 2.73 -7.68
C PHE A 636 0.11 1.49 -6.80
N TRP A 637 1.34 0.83 -6.72
CA TRP A 637 1.48 -0.39 -5.92
C TRP A 637 1.23 -0.11 -4.42
N ALA A 638 1.79 1.07 -3.97
CA ALA A 638 1.59 1.36 -2.52
C ALA A 638 0.11 1.47 -2.19
N ARG A 639 -0.63 2.16 -3.12
CA ARG A 639 -2.08 2.26 -2.86
C ARG A 639 -2.76 0.88 -2.93
N ALA A 640 -2.31 0.07 -3.86
CA ALA A 640 -2.89 -1.29 -3.91
C ALA A 640 -2.66 -2.03 -2.58
N ILE A 641 -1.41 -1.95 -2.02
CA ILE A 641 -1.11 -2.65 -0.74
C ILE A 641 -1.98 -2.06 0.37
N SER A 642 -2.06 -0.76 0.35
CA SER A 642 -2.87 -0.10 1.41
C SER A 642 -4.34 -0.47 1.28
N ASN A 643 -4.75 -0.81 0.04
CA ASN A 643 -6.21 -1.08 -0.13
C ASN A 643 -6.49 -2.59 -0.07
N GLY A 644 -5.49 -3.33 0.42
CA GLY A 644 -5.89 -4.71 0.78
C GLY A 644 -5.22 -5.74 -0.12
N ALA A 645 -4.33 -5.33 -1.02
CA ALA A 645 -3.67 -6.35 -1.86
C ALA A 645 -2.76 -7.23 -0.99
N ILE A 646 -2.65 -8.57 -1.37
CA ILE A 646 -1.82 -9.50 -0.57
C ILE A 646 -0.48 -9.69 -1.29
N GLY A 647 -0.30 -9.10 -2.45
CA GLY A 647 0.94 -9.11 -3.25
C GLY A 647 0.77 -8.23 -4.50
N TYR A 648 1.91 -7.69 -4.94
CA TYR A 648 1.90 -6.82 -6.13
C TYR A 648 3.16 -7.10 -6.95
N LEU A 649 2.94 -7.40 -8.19
CA LEU A 649 4.07 -7.57 -9.12
C LEU A 649 4.00 -6.50 -10.21
N GLY A 650 5.09 -5.70 -10.31
CA GLY A 650 5.09 -4.60 -11.31
C GLY A 650 6.52 -4.18 -11.64
N ALA A 651 6.63 -3.08 -12.36
CA ALA A 651 7.97 -2.67 -12.82
C ALA A 651 8.37 -1.34 -12.18
N VAL A 652 9.67 -1.27 -11.77
CA VAL A 652 10.14 -0.04 -11.09
C VAL A 652 10.58 0.97 -12.16
N SER A 653 10.52 0.55 -13.45
CA SER A 653 10.91 1.45 -14.54
C SER A 653 10.12 1.07 -15.81
N THR A 654 10.45 1.82 -16.84
CA THR A 654 9.77 1.55 -18.12
C THR A 654 10.09 0.13 -18.63
N THR A 655 8.88 -0.62 -18.81
CA THR A 655 9.05 -1.97 -19.39
C THR A 655 8.41 -2.00 -20.79
N PHE A 656 8.59 -3.04 -21.55
CA PHE A 656 8.06 -3.09 -22.93
C PHE A 656 7.13 -4.30 -23.07
N LEU A 657 6.48 -4.31 -24.21
CA LEU A 657 5.42 -5.31 -24.50
C LEU A 657 5.92 -6.73 -24.24
N SER A 658 7.20 -6.87 -23.83
CA SER A 658 7.72 -8.23 -23.59
C SER A 658 7.61 -8.63 -22.12
N THR A 659 7.15 -7.61 -21.33
CA THR A 659 7.00 -8.08 -19.94
C THR A 659 5.80 -9.03 -19.81
N ASP A 660 6.15 -10.31 -19.71
CA ASP A 660 5.13 -11.39 -19.63
C ASP A 660 5.26 -12.11 -18.28
N TYR A 661 4.15 -11.92 -17.51
CA TYR A 661 4.21 -12.56 -16.17
C TYR A 661 3.46 -13.89 -16.19
N THR A 662 3.45 -14.48 -17.35
CA THR A 662 2.73 -15.76 -17.52
C THR A 662 3.38 -16.85 -16.65
N TYR A 663 4.72 -16.87 -16.63
CA TYR A 663 5.38 -17.92 -15.84
C TYR A 663 5.14 -17.70 -14.34
N PHE A 664 5.09 -16.48 -14.05
CA PHE A 664 4.79 -16.20 -12.63
C PHE A 664 3.41 -16.75 -12.24
N LEU A 665 2.38 -16.50 -13.03
CA LEU A 665 1.03 -16.98 -12.68
C LEU A 665 0.96 -18.50 -12.78
N ASP A 666 1.68 -19.09 -13.74
CA ASP A 666 1.68 -20.56 -13.85
C ASP A 666 2.25 -21.20 -12.58
N ASP A 667 3.27 -20.59 -12.13
CA ASP A 667 3.90 -21.21 -10.94
C ASP A 667 2.98 -21.10 -9.70
N ILE A 668 2.16 -20.13 -9.68
CA ILE A 668 1.29 -20.01 -8.50
C ILE A 668 0.05 -20.89 -8.70
N TYR A 669 -0.59 -20.75 -9.83
CA TYR A 669 -1.96 -21.30 -9.96
C TYR A 669 -1.92 -22.69 -10.62
N ARG A 670 -0.73 -23.10 -10.99
CA ARG A 670 -0.61 -24.48 -11.52
C ARG A 670 0.26 -25.32 -10.59
N ASN A 671 1.34 -24.66 -10.13
CA ASN A 671 2.32 -25.48 -9.37
C ASN A 671 2.25 -25.15 -7.88
N ASN A 672 1.37 -24.24 -7.60
CA ASN A 672 1.12 -23.88 -6.18
C ASN A 672 2.41 -23.48 -5.48
N LYS A 673 3.22 -22.75 -6.20
CA LYS A 673 4.46 -22.24 -5.57
C LYS A 673 4.16 -20.95 -4.78
N SER A 674 5.10 -20.67 -3.77
CA SER A 674 4.97 -19.37 -3.08
C SER A 674 5.24 -18.20 -4.04
N LEU A 675 4.94 -17.01 -3.55
CA LEU A 675 5.17 -15.85 -4.45
C LEU A 675 6.65 -15.72 -4.80
N GLY A 676 7.50 -15.94 -3.87
CA GLY A 676 8.96 -15.82 -4.11
C GLY A 676 9.47 -16.88 -5.10
N GLU A 677 8.96 -18.14 -4.90
CA GLU A 677 9.39 -19.20 -5.86
C GLU A 677 8.91 -18.87 -7.28
N ALA A 678 7.72 -18.31 -7.31
CA ALA A 678 7.14 -18.04 -8.65
C ALA A 678 7.93 -16.94 -9.37
N ILE A 679 8.29 -15.88 -8.61
CA ILE A 679 8.98 -14.80 -9.34
C ILE A 679 10.41 -15.23 -9.67
N GLN A 680 11.04 -15.96 -8.84
CA GLN A 680 12.41 -16.41 -9.15
C GLN A 680 12.41 -17.29 -10.42
N SER A 681 11.48 -18.29 -10.52
CA SER A 681 11.45 -19.20 -11.67
C SER A 681 11.10 -18.44 -12.97
N SER A 682 10.35 -17.34 -12.74
CA SER A 682 9.91 -16.65 -13.98
C SER A 682 10.91 -15.56 -14.36
N PHE A 683 11.94 -15.48 -13.44
CA PHE A 683 12.88 -14.37 -13.65
C PHE A 683 13.92 -14.78 -14.71
N ASN A 684 13.84 -14.09 -15.85
CA ASN A 684 14.82 -14.26 -16.94
C ASN A 684 15.72 -13.01 -17.05
N PRO A 685 17.03 -13.27 -16.76
CA PRO A 685 17.92 -12.10 -16.70
C PRO A 685 17.89 -11.30 -18.01
N SER A 686 16.85 -11.41 -18.81
CA SER A 686 16.74 -10.44 -19.92
C SER A 686 16.40 -9.04 -19.40
N VAL A 687 16.87 -7.99 -20.09
CA VAL A 687 16.78 -6.56 -19.67
C VAL A 687 15.36 -6.26 -19.20
N LEU A 688 14.40 -7.00 -19.57
CA LEU A 688 13.03 -6.53 -19.23
C LEU A 688 12.60 -7.07 -17.87
N ASN A 689 13.14 -8.17 -17.45
CA ASN A 689 12.74 -8.70 -16.13
C ASN A 689 13.59 -8.09 -15.00
N LEU A 690 14.57 -7.28 -15.50
CA LEU A 690 15.44 -6.68 -14.45
C LEU A 690 14.73 -5.51 -13.79
N MET A 691 13.52 -5.15 -14.36
CA MET A 691 12.81 -3.99 -13.76
C MET A 691 11.68 -4.47 -12.87
N THR A 692 11.53 -5.80 -12.81
CA THR A 692 10.35 -6.35 -12.12
C THR A 692 10.65 -6.48 -10.62
N ILE A 693 9.65 -6.11 -9.88
CA ILE A 693 9.82 -6.28 -8.42
C ILE A 693 8.55 -6.90 -7.84
N LEU A 694 8.77 -7.78 -6.85
CA LEU A 694 7.64 -8.31 -6.06
C LEU A 694 7.51 -7.54 -4.73
N ILE A 695 6.34 -6.79 -4.64
CA ILE A 695 5.97 -6.21 -3.32
C ILE A 695 5.02 -7.17 -2.59
N GLY A 696 5.57 -7.80 -1.57
CA GLY A 696 4.82 -8.80 -0.78
C GLY A 696 5.78 -9.82 -0.16
N ASP A 697 5.16 -10.60 0.71
CA ASP A 697 5.94 -11.64 1.41
C ASP A 697 6.28 -12.81 0.46
N PRO A 698 7.58 -13.08 0.22
CA PRO A 698 7.96 -14.13 -0.74
C PRO A 698 7.66 -15.54 -0.21
N THR A 699 7.35 -15.65 1.04
CA THR A 699 7.09 -17.00 1.59
C THR A 699 5.60 -17.32 1.52
N LEU A 700 4.80 -16.36 1.08
CA LEU A 700 3.34 -16.58 1.12
C LEU A 700 2.91 -17.54 0.01
N HIS A 701 2.14 -18.57 0.47
CA HIS A 701 1.40 -19.46 -0.45
C HIS A 701 -0.08 -19.06 -0.50
N ILE A 702 -0.46 -18.74 -1.72
CA ILE A 702 -1.87 -18.25 -1.73
C ILE A 702 -2.81 -19.46 -1.84
N ASN A 703 -2.30 -20.72 -2.01
CA ASN A 703 -3.06 -21.98 -2.01
C ASN A 703 -4.36 -21.86 -2.82
N PRO A 704 -4.14 -21.66 -4.15
CA PRO A 704 -5.35 -21.54 -4.99
C PRO A 704 -6.27 -22.76 -4.84
N PRO A 705 -7.58 -22.51 -4.77
CA PRO A 705 -8.52 -23.63 -4.58
C PRO A 705 -8.63 -24.48 -5.85
N PHE A 706 -8.33 -23.82 -7.05
CA PHE A 706 -8.36 -24.58 -8.31
C PHE A 706 -7.02 -24.42 -9.04
N LEU A 707 -6.39 -25.62 -9.29
CA LEU A 707 -5.12 -25.51 -10.04
C LEU A 707 -5.39 -25.59 -11.55
N ILE A 708 -4.71 -24.78 -12.31
CA ILE A 708 -4.85 -24.83 -13.77
C ILE A 708 -4.15 -26.10 -14.30
N LYS A 709 -4.74 -26.76 -15.36
CA LYS A 709 -4.25 -28.10 -15.77
C LYS A 709 -3.28 -27.97 -16.95
N ARG A 710 -3.44 -26.90 -17.67
CA ARG A 710 -2.52 -26.79 -18.81
C ARG A 710 -1.53 -25.63 -18.60
N GLU A 711 -0.38 -25.89 -19.36
CA GLU A 711 0.62 -24.79 -19.27
C GLU A 711 0.11 -23.52 -19.95
N ILE A 712 0.28 -22.36 -19.27
CA ILE A 712 -0.25 -21.08 -19.80
C ILE A 712 0.58 -20.66 -21.01
N LYS A 713 1.76 -21.24 -21.24
CA LYS A 713 2.70 -20.85 -22.31
C LYS A 713 2.26 -21.41 -23.67
N ASN A 714 1.46 -22.40 -23.62
CA ASN A 714 1.10 -23.05 -24.91
C ASN A 714 -0.06 -22.30 -25.59
N CYS A 715 -0.40 -21.14 -25.12
CA CYS A 715 -1.53 -20.44 -25.77
C CYS A 715 -1.05 -19.13 -26.37
N LEU A 716 0.37 -18.90 -26.28
CA LEU A 716 0.83 -17.63 -26.87
C LEU A 716 1.30 -17.87 -28.32
N PRO A 717 0.71 -17.14 -29.33
CA PRO A 717 1.17 -17.28 -30.73
C PRO A 717 2.70 -17.25 -30.83
N THR A 718 3.39 -18.39 -30.77
CA THR A 718 4.87 -18.50 -30.94
C THR A 718 5.30 -17.83 -32.24
N GLY A 719 5.53 -16.41 -32.23
CA GLY A 719 6.40 -15.82 -33.27
C GLY A 719 6.18 -14.30 -33.35
N TRP A 720 6.84 -13.44 -32.53
CA TRP A 720 6.87 -11.98 -32.31
C TRP A 720 7.57 -11.28 -33.49
N TRP A 721 7.51 -12.07 -34.81
CA TRP A 721 7.84 -11.24 -35.99
C TRP A 721 7.27 -11.89 -37.25
N VAL A 722 6.11 -12.64 -37.12
CA VAL A 722 5.53 -13.07 -38.42
C VAL A 722 4.10 -13.57 -38.15
N SER A 723 3.11 -12.70 -38.16
CA SER A 723 1.71 -13.11 -38.36
C SER A 723 1.34 -14.29 -37.46
N PRO A 724 0.37 -14.13 -36.50
CA PRO A 724 -0.13 -15.06 -35.49
C PRO A 724 -0.12 -16.52 -35.99
N VAL A 725 0.97 -17.27 -35.88
CA VAL A 725 0.92 -18.73 -36.08
C VAL A 725 0.59 -19.41 -34.75
N PHE A 726 -0.69 -19.72 -34.51
CA PHE A 726 -1.22 -20.60 -33.45
C PHE A 726 -0.57 -21.99 -33.53
N SER A 727 0.40 -22.29 -32.63
CA SER A 727 1.03 -23.62 -32.44
C SER A 727 -0.03 -24.73 -32.38
N SER A 728 -0.03 -25.71 -33.34
CA SER A 728 -0.59 -27.07 -33.57
C SER A 728 -1.01 -27.74 -32.27
N LEU A 729 -0.79 -27.16 -31.04
CA LEU A 729 -1.19 -27.88 -29.80
C LEU A 729 -2.49 -27.32 -29.25
N CYS A 730 -3.10 -26.32 -29.99
CA CYS A 730 -4.44 -25.83 -29.57
C CYS A 730 -5.53 -26.48 -30.43
N CYS A 731 -5.12 -27.57 -31.24
CA CYS A 731 -6.09 -28.08 -32.26
C CYS A 731 -6.33 -29.58 -32.02
N SER A 732 -5.92 -30.18 -30.83
CA SER A 732 -6.18 -31.63 -30.70
C SER A 732 -7.59 -31.86 -30.13
N GLY A 733 -8.63 -32.39 -31.09
CA GLY A 733 -9.94 -32.93 -30.66
C GLY A 733 -11.10 -32.13 -31.25
N LYS A 734 -10.83 -31.19 -32.16
CA LYS A 734 -12.00 -30.47 -32.73
C LYS A 734 -12.20 -30.85 -34.21
N THR A 735 -13.45 -31.30 -34.66
CA THR A 735 -13.87 -31.82 -35.98
C THR A 735 -14.21 -30.67 -36.92
N ASN A 736 -14.27 -29.31 -36.47
CA ASN A 736 -14.56 -28.16 -37.34
C ASN A 736 -13.65 -26.98 -36.98
N TRP A 737 -12.94 -26.43 -38.13
CA TRP A 737 -11.95 -25.36 -37.85
C TRP A 737 -12.24 -24.17 -38.76
N LEU A 738 -12.07 -22.76 -38.22
CA LEU A 738 -12.04 -21.50 -39.00
C LEU A 738 -10.83 -20.68 -38.59
N GLY A 739 -9.65 -20.71 -39.48
CA GLY A 739 -8.51 -19.84 -39.10
C GLY A 739 -7.40 -19.92 -40.14
N VAL A 740 -6.29 -18.98 -40.08
CA VAL A 740 -5.12 -18.85 -40.97
C VAL A 740 -3.96 -19.65 -40.36
N CYS A 741 -3.43 -20.71 -41.15
CA CYS A 741 -2.24 -21.49 -40.74
C CYS A 741 -1.04 -21.07 -41.60
N SER A 742 -0.07 -20.29 -41.00
CA SER A 742 1.13 -19.98 -41.84
C SER A 742 2.39 -20.57 -41.21
N SER A 743 3.12 -21.61 -41.91
CA SER A 743 4.45 -22.06 -41.43
C SER A 743 5.56 -21.23 -42.11
N CYS A 744 6.26 -20.26 -41.37
CA CYS A 744 7.46 -19.59 -41.93
C CYS A 744 8.73 -20.22 -41.36
N LEU A 745 9.49 -21.08 -42.26
CA LEU A 745 10.73 -21.66 -41.71
C LEU A 745 11.95 -20.85 -42.21
N SER A 746 12.72 -20.07 -41.36
CA SER A 746 14.04 -19.48 -41.67
C SER A 746 15.17 -20.39 -41.16
N ASP A 747 16.11 -20.94 -42.17
CA ASP A 747 17.54 -21.02 -42.50
C ASP A 747 18.09 -22.41 -42.13
N GLY A 748 18.45 -23.19 -43.21
CA GLY A 748 19.69 -24.02 -43.31
C GLY A 748 19.42 -25.32 -44.06
N THR A 749 19.96 -25.43 -45.27
CA THR A 749 20.23 -26.54 -46.21
C THR A 749 19.64 -27.85 -45.70
N TRP A 750 18.42 -28.04 -46.22
CA TRP A 750 17.92 -29.42 -46.02
C TRP A 750 17.62 -30.06 -47.37
N ALA A 751 17.80 -31.40 -47.56
CA ALA A 751 17.20 -32.43 -48.45
C ALA A 751 16.23 -33.31 -47.66
N GLY A 752 14.95 -32.73 -47.38
CA GLY A 752 13.84 -33.67 -47.10
C GLY A 752 12.54 -32.89 -46.85
N VAL A 753 11.32 -33.29 -47.44
CA VAL A 753 9.87 -33.06 -47.62
C VAL A 753 9.27 -32.41 -46.37
N ALA A 754 9.02 -31.06 -46.18
CA ALA A 754 8.17 -30.36 -45.19
C ALA A 754 6.68 -30.66 -45.43
N ASN A 755 6.04 -31.65 -44.68
CA ASN A 755 4.65 -32.14 -44.65
C ASN A 755 3.77 -31.19 -43.83
N ALA A 756 3.14 -30.10 -44.34
CA ALA A 756 1.85 -29.48 -43.93
C ALA A 756 0.83 -30.55 -43.49
N GLY A 757 1.14 -31.83 -43.42
CA GLY A 757 0.25 -32.97 -43.10
C GLY A 757 0.02 -33.10 -41.59
N SER A 758 0.67 -32.32 -40.71
CA SER A 758 0.43 -32.65 -39.29
C SER A 758 -0.58 -31.68 -38.67
N CYS A 759 -0.87 -30.56 -39.40
CA CYS A 759 -1.85 -29.63 -38.82
C CYS A 759 -3.27 -30.00 -39.23
N CYS A 760 -3.35 -31.01 -40.19
CA CYS A 760 -4.68 -31.18 -40.80
C CYS A 760 -5.07 -32.66 -40.77
N SER A 761 -4.28 -33.54 -40.00
CA SER A 761 -4.62 -34.98 -40.03
C SER A 761 -5.78 -35.27 -39.06
N GLY A 762 -7.08 -35.64 -39.71
CA GLY A 762 -8.23 -36.13 -38.92
C GLY A 762 -9.37 -35.11 -38.88
N LYS A 763 -9.32 -33.95 -39.65
CA LYS A 763 -10.43 -32.97 -39.59
C LYS A 763 -11.30 -33.02 -40.85
N THR A 764 -12.64 -33.11 -40.78
CA THR A 764 -13.59 -33.46 -41.87
C THR A 764 -14.21 -32.18 -42.43
N ASN A 765 -14.09 -30.86 -41.77
CA ASN A 765 -14.68 -29.63 -42.33
C ASN A 765 -13.73 -28.45 -42.05
N TRP A 766 -13.30 -27.81 -43.25
CA TRP A 766 -12.26 -26.78 -43.16
C TRP A 766 -12.73 -25.52 -43.89
N LEU A 767 -12.58 -24.17 -43.28
CA LEU A 767 -12.68 -22.87 -43.98
C LEU A 767 -11.52 -21.97 -43.55
N GLY A 768 -10.34 -21.85 -44.47
CA GLY A 768 -9.23 -20.96 -44.03
C GLY A 768 -8.15 -20.87 -45.12
N VAL A 769 -7.09 -19.93 -45.03
CA VAL A 769 -5.96 -19.64 -45.96
C VAL A 769 -4.72 -20.38 -45.47
N CYS A 770 -4.11 -21.26 -46.43
CA CYS A 770 -2.83 -21.95 -46.15
C CYS A 770 -1.71 -21.32 -46.99
N SER A 771 -0.72 -20.60 -46.35
CA SER A 771 0.36 -20.00 -47.18
C SER A 771 1.71 -20.53 -46.73
N SER A 772 2.55 -21.22 -47.73
CA SER A 772 3.94 -21.61 -47.41
C SER A 772 4.94 -20.64 -48.08
N CYS A 773 5.79 -19.86 -47.25
CA CYS A 773 6.80 -18.93 -47.81
C CYS A 773 8.20 -19.50 -47.57
N LEU A 774 8.95 -19.88 -48.75
CA LEU A 774 10.32 -20.42 -48.56
C LEU A 774 11.35 -19.33 -48.91
N SER A 775 12.25 -18.90 -47.99
CA SER A 775 13.37 -17.97 -48.29
C SER A 775 14.64 -18.76 -48.65
N ASP A 776 15.37 -18.46 -49.82
CA ASP A 776 16.66 -18.42 -50.55
C ASP A 776 17.54 -19.61 -50.17
N GLY A 777 17.40 -20.76 -50.98
CA GLY A 777 18.44 -21.82 -51.11
C GLY A 777 18.11 -22.73 -52.30
N THR A 778 19.17 -23.10 -53.20
CA THR A 778 19.19 -24.07 -54.31
C THR A 778 18.45 -25.37 -53.93
N TRP A 779 17.26 -25.43 -54.53
CA TRP A 779 16.36 -26.59 -54.34
C TRP A 779 16.45 -27.51 -55.56
N SER A 780 16.54 -28.91 -55.45
CA SER A 780 16.10 -29.93 -56.43
C SER A 780 15.06 -30.85 -55.80
N GLY A 781 13.66 -30.52 -55.87
CA GLY A 781 12.56 -31.48 -55.67
C GLY A 781 11.19 -30.81 -55.85
N VAL A 782 10.03 -31.53 -56.23
CA VAL A 782 8.62 -31.31 -56.62
C VAL A 782 7.81 -30.89 -55.38
N ALA A 783 7.33 -29.61 -55.18
CA ALA A 783 6.28 -29.13 -54.24
C ALA A 783 4.91 -29.73 -54.61
N ASN A 784 4.48 -30.90 -54.00
CA ASN A 784 3.16 -31.54 -54.20
C ASN A 784 2.11 -30.89 -53.31
N ALA A 785 1.36 -29.91 -53.75
CA ALA A 785 0.04 -29.43 -53.26
C ALA A 785 -0.92 -30.60 -53.04
N GLY A 786 -0.60 -31.85 -53.24
CA GLY A 786 -1.47 -33.05 -53.17
C GLY A 786 -1.57 -33.58 -51.72
N SER A 787 -0.87 -33.06 -50.68
CA SER A 787 -1.01 -33.65 -49.32
C SER A 787 -1.89 -32.75 -48.44
N CYS A 788 -2.26 -31.50 -48.91
CA CYS A 788 -3.15 -30.65 -48.10
C CYS A 788 -4.62 -31.02 -48.35
N CYS A 789 -4.81 -31.99 -49.33
CA CYS A 789 -6.23 -32.14 -49.68
C CYS A 789 -6.61 -33.63 -49.69
N SER A 790 -5.72 -34.55 -49.14
CA SER A 790 -6.06 -35.99 -49.24
C SER A 790 -6.87 -36.41 -48.00
N GLY A 791 -8.30 -36.75 -48.24
CA GLY A 791 -9.18 -37.37 -47.21
C GLY A 791 -10.19 -36.36 -46.66
N LYS A 792 -10.44 -35.09 -47.38
CA LYS A 792 -11.39 -34.12 -46.79
C LYS A 792 -12.63 -34.00 -47.68
N THR A 793 -13.90 -34.03 -47.18
CA THR A 793 -15.19 -34.21 -47.89
C THR A 793 -15.87 -32.86 -48.08
N ASN A 794 -15.36 -31.57 -47.47
CA ASN A 794 -15.95 -30.25 -47.68
C ASN A 794 -14.92 -29.16 -47.36
N TRP A 795 -14.44 -28.49 -48.55
CA TRP A 795 -13.42 -27.44 -48.30
C TRP A 795 -13.78 -26.18 -49.11
N LEU A 796 -13.59 -24.86 -48.54
CA LEU A 796 -13.55 -23.54 -49.22
C LEU A 796 -12.36 -22.73 -48.68
N GLY A 797 -11.15 -22.60 -49.58
CA GLY A 797 -10.01 -21.82 -49.05
C GLY A 797 -9.00 -21.53 -50.18
N VAL A 798 -8.00 -20.53 -50.07
CA VAL A 798 -6.95 -20.05 -50.98
C VAL A 798 -5.61 -20.70 -50.57
N CYS A 799 -4.99 -21.46 -51.62
CA CYS A 799 -3.63 -22.01 -51.41
C CYS A 799 -2.61 -21.15 -52.15
N SER A 800 -1.81 -20.39 -51.38
CA SER A 800 -0.81 -19.60 -52.14
C SER A 800 0.61 -20.04 -51.75
N SER A 801 1.48 -20.44 -52.82
CA SER A 801 2.93 -20.68 -52.60
C SER A 801 3.75 -19.50 -53.18
N CYS A 802 4.56 -18.76 -52.31
CA CYS A 802 5.42 -17.66 -52.81
C CYS A 802 6.87 -18.15 -52.90
N LEU A 803 7.43 -18.22 -54.28
CA LEU A 803 8.88 -18.54 -54.43
C LEU A 803 9.66 -17.25 -54.73
N SER A 804 10.58 -16.85 -53.86
CA SER A 804 11.48 -15.73 -54.20
C SER A 804 12.77 -16.26 -54.85
N ASP A 805 12.77 -16.37 -56.30
CA ASP A 805 13.85 -16.20 -57.29
C ASP A 805 14.45 -17.56 -57.66
N GLY A 806 13.92 -18.26 -58.68
CA GLY A 806 14.76 -19.16 -59.52
C GLY A 806 13.92 -19.74 -60.67
N THR A 807 14.49 -19.62 -61.94
CA THR A 807 14.19 -20.08 -63.32
C THR A 807 13.81 -21.57 -63.34
N TRP A 808 12.68 -21.89 -63.99
CA TRP A 808 12.05 -23.20 -64.20
C TRP A 808 13.04 -24.17 -64.87
#